data_AF-A0A2Z6SNP9-F1
#
_entry.id   AF-A0A2Z6SNP9-F1
#
_cell.length_a   1.000
_cell.length_b   1.000
_cell.length_c   1.000
_cell.angle_alpha   90.00
_cell.angle_beta   90.00
_cell.angle_gamma   90.00
#
_symmetry.space_group_name_H-M   'P 1'
#
loop_
_entity.id
_entity.type
_entity.pdbx_description
1 polymer ?
#
loop_
_entity_poly.entity_id
_entity_poly.type
_entity_poly.pdbx_seq_one_letter_code
_entity_poly.pdbx_strand_id
1 'polypeptide(L)'
;MDTYSELIGIKEIGNNCLTTAIWKEGPLYCFGSHEEWIRNSYKEVVLRFLYDTQNITDEFTNKVESYLLGHDDHDYNYYRNNYYGHNYYGISQNPDTKVYILVFNDKYPDYYCGKCGDKYTRRSKYNVWCKQCQFNHLKYNFINWTSGNKIIDNFIQEKQLKYDGDDAVFEWIPYSELINIREIGNNCLTTMVWKKGPLYCKYYEGKNEWMRKSYEDVVLRFLYDTQNITDELNKIESYLLNKKWYNIKYEWYGISQNPNTKVYILAFSNAYLYYYCKKCGNEYGIFFNFFNKWCKSCLTDHLKNNFTNWTSGNEKIDNFIKEKQLKVKTKDDTVFEWIQYNEFIEIKETGKDSRAIWKKGTLCYNTNDDKLIRESYKKVYLKYLYNIVDITDEFLNMVESFLKNGRSYGISQNPDTKVYILIFDNNDNRYFDRYWTDGNAKVDDFIQKLQSKINKDNDTFFGWIPYNKFIEINEEDRESGFATAILKFGPSFYNTKEIIMKKLYEKVYLKKYLHGSNEIELHLKNGFVFGISQNPDTKDYIWIFNNKYFEEYCEKCSNRYEDKDNKWCNSCQINYLKNNFTNWTSGNNKLDEFIQQIQLKINNYYDSIFEWIPYHELININEIRKGIFTAMWKDGSLCYSKIERKYKRKLNEKVLIKCLYNSQNINNLSLNEIAYSIEESYGVSQNPNTKDFILILQFKYYCENCGEKYNNQFEIDSKNCMSCQTNHESNKIKDLIQEIRLNVNHESNMIFEWISYDQLVDVKEIGKGGFSTVYSAIWKDGLLTYNGTRNSKYWNRESNTKVALKCLHNSQNFLDKFIDEVKAYPNQKIKNILEIYGVSQNPQTKDYIMVFKYAEGGNLNKNYNLNWQKGLKILSEIINGLGRIHQKHLVHHDLHAGNILIMSDEYDACISDMGLCRKIDDINETSIYGVMPYVAPEVLLKGKLYTQAADIYSFGMIMYFIATGRQPFADCAHDEVLALNICNGIRPKINEKIAPKCYIDLMKKCWDSNPVNRPNYIEIKEIVGSFQNYHYYKFVKLEKTREKKFLSIKNNQSTIHTQAIYTSRLLNPFIKNLSKYDDISNDNNMFDKVKSVLNIK
;
A
#
# COMPACT_ATOMS: atom_id res chain seq x y z
N MET A 1 -58.98 5.38 5.55
CA MET A 1 -59.32 5.49 4.12
C MET A 1 -59.96 6.83 3.77
N ASP A 2 -60.30 7.70 4.74
CA ASP A 2 -61.06 8.96 4.50
C ASP A 2 -60.22 10.23 4.38
N THR A 3 -58.89 10.11 4.23
CA THR A 3 -57.94 11.24 4.25
C THR A 3 -58.06 12.19 3.05
N TYR A 4 -58.71 11.79 1.95
CA TYR A 4 -58.80 12.64 0.75
C TYR A 4 -59.65 13.89 0.98
N SER A 5 -60.74 13.77 1.75
CA SER A 5 -61.62 14.89 2.11
C SER A 5 -60.95 15.94 3.01
N GLU A 6 -59.81 15.58 3.61
CA GLU A 6 -59.02 16.42 4.50
C GLU A 6 -57.83 17.12 3.79
N LEU A 7 -57.57 16.79 2.52
CA LEU A 7 -56.52 17.40 1.69
C LEU A 7 -57.04 18.65 1.00
N ILE A 8 -56.39 19.80 1.23
CA ILE A 8 -56.73 21.09 0.61
C ILE A 8 -55.54 21.68 -0.13
N GLY A 9 -55.82 22.60 -1.07
CA GLY A 9 -54.78 23.34 -1.80
C GLY A 9 -53.93 22.46 -2.72
N ILE A 10 -54.53 21.46 -3.36
CA ILE A 10 -53.87 20.49 -4.25
C ILE A 10 -53.22 21.22 -5.46
N LYS A 11 -51.90 21.08 -5.65
CA LYS A 11 -51.12 21.71 -6.74
C LYS A 11 -50.18 20.70 -7.41
N GLU A 12 -50.16 20.63 -8.74
CA GLU A 12 -49.30 19.68 -9.47
C GLU A 12 -47.82 20.05 -9.45
N ILE A 13 -46.95 19.03 -9.38
CA ILE A 13 -45.49 19.17 -9.44
C ILE A 13 -44.96 18.34 -10.62
N GLY A 14 -44.57 19.03 -11.69
CA GLY A 14 -43.96 18.43 -12.87
C GLY A 14 -44.96 17.70 -13.77
N ASN A 15 -44.46 16.88 -14.71
CA ASN A 15 -45.30 16.20 -15.69
C ASN A 15 -45.93 14.93 -15.07
N ASN A 16 -47.16 15.08 -14.56
CA ASN A 16 -48.23 14.09 -14.38
C ASN A 16 -48.14 12.99 -13.29
N CYS A 17 -47.17 12.99 -12.38
CA CYS A 17 -47.05 11.89 -11.38
C CYS A 17 -47.04 12.30 -9.90
N LEU A 18 -46.85 13.58 -9.55
CA LEU A 18 -46.78 14.04 -8.16
C LEU A 18 -47.51 15.38 -7.98
N THR A 19 -48.14 15.58 -6.83
CA THR A 19 -48.96 16.75 -6.52
C THR A 19 -48.76 17.12 -5.05
N THR A 20 -48.59 18.38 -4.67
CA THR A 20 -48.60 18.77 -3.24
C THR A 20 -50.00 19.10 -2.76
N ALA A 21 -50.23 18.87 -1.47
CA ALA A 21 -51.46 19.26 -0.79
C ALA A 21 -51.18 19.54 0.69
N ILE A 22 -52.09 20.23 1.36
CA ILE A 22 -52.07 20.42 2.82
C ILE A 22 -53.06 19.43 3.44
N TRP A 23 -52.58 18.59 4.35
CA TRP A 23 -53.43 17.67 5.11
C TRP A 23 -53.89 18.34 6.42
N LYS A 24 -55.18 18.67 6.51
CA LYS A 24 -55.77 19.44 7.63
C LYS A 24 -55.55 18.80 9.00
N GLU A 25 -55.94 17.54 9.18
CA GLU A 25 -55.74 16.84 10.45
C GLU A 25 -54.28 16.39 10.64
N GLY A 26 -53.58 16.19 9.52
CA GLY A 26 -52.16 15.91 9.49
C GLY A 26 -51.75 14.55 10.07
N PRO A 27 -50.45 14.19 9.92
CA PRO A 27 -49.95 12.88 10.30
C PRO A 27 -49.87 12.71 11.82
N LEU A 28 -50.10 11.47 12.26
CA LEU A 28 -50.04 11.05 13.66
C LEU A 28 -48.60 10.69 14.04
N TYR A 29 -48.09 11.26 15.12
CA TYR A 29 -46.75 11.00 15.65
C TYR A 29 -46.84 10.45 17.08
N CYS A 30 -45.96 9.52 17.43
CA CYS A 30 -45.79 9.04 18.80
C CYS A 30 -44.56 9.71 19.43
N PHE A 31 -44.73 10.34 20.60
CA PHE A 31 -43.71 11.19 21.22
C PHE A 31 -43.12 10.52 22.49
N GLY A 32 -41.91 9.96 22.39
CA GLY A 32 -41.13 9.55 23.57
C GLY A 32 -41.73 8.43 24.41
N SER A 33 -41.05 8.07 25.51
CA SER A 33 -41.27 6.85 26.33
C SER A 33 -42.62 6.75 27.07
N HIS A 34 -43.57 7.63 26.77
CA HIS A 34 -44.94 7.59 27.27
C HIS A 34 -45.83 7.63 26.02
N GLU A 35 -46.59 6.56 25.77
CA GLU A 35 -47.30 6.28 24.50
C GLU A 35 -48.46 7.25 24.17
N GLU A 36 -48.19 8.55 24.08
CA GLU A 36 -49.15 9.58 23.64
C GLU A 36 -49.00 9.85 22.13
N TRP A 37 -50.13 9.79 21.42
CA TRP A 37 -50.22 10.04 19.98
C TRP A 37 -50.75 11.44 19.70
N ILE A 38 -49.95 12.26 18.99
CA ILE A 38 -50.29 13.64 18.67
C ILE A 38 -50.37 13.80 17.15
N ARG A 39 -51.41 14.48 16.66
CA ARG A 39 -51.53 14.87 15.25
C ARG A 39 -50.87 16.21 14.97
N ASN A 40 -50.13 16.30 13.87
CA ASN A 40 -49.55 17.56 13.41
C ASN A 40 -50.42 18.16 12.29
N SER A 41 -51.48 18.86 12.68
CA SER A 41 -52.47 19.45 11.78
C SER A 41 -51.85 20.44 10.77
N TYR A 42 -52.45 20.54 9.59
CA TYR A 42 -52.05 21.40 8.47
C TYR A 42 -50.65 21.14 7.90
N LYS A 43 -50.24 19.87 7.85
CA LYS A 43 -48.94 19.48 7.30
C LYS A 43 -48.95 19.43 5.76
N GLU A 44 -47.93 19.99 5.13
CA GLU A 44 -47.70 19.85 3.68
C GLU A 44 -47.26 18.42 3.34
N VAL A 45 -47.89 17.83 2.33
CA VAL A 45 -47.69 16.46 1.90
C VAL A 45 -47.58 16.38 0.38
N VAL A 46 -46.90 15.34 -0.11
CA VAL A 46 -46.76 15.04 -1.54
C VAL A 46 -47.62 13.83 -1.88
N LEU A 47 -48.48 13.96 -2.87
CA LEU A 47 -49.42 12.96 -3.33
C LEU A 47 -48.91 12.31 -4.61
N ARG A 48 -49.06 10.99 -4.74
CA ARG A 48 -48.88 10.25 -5.99
C ARG A 48 -50.16 9.50 -6.33
N PHE A 49 -50.78 9.87 -7.44
CA PHE A 49 -51.97 9.20 -7.96
C PHE A 49 -51.58 7.94 -8.74
N LEU A 50 -52.27 6.83 -8.50
CA LEU A 50 -52.05 5.54 -9.16
C LEU A 50 -53.15 5.31 -10.21
N TYR A 51 -53.07 6.05 -11.31
CA TYR A 51 -54.13 6.14 -12.33
C TYR A 51 -54.46 4.81 -13.04
N ASP A 52 -53.51 3.88 -13.13
CA ASP A 52 -53.68 2.61 -13.87
C ASP A 52 -54.40 1.51 -13.07
N THR A 53 -54.84 1.78 -11.84
CA THR A 53 -55.26 0.74 -10.90
C THR A 53 -56.55 1.12 -10.17
N GLN A 54 -57.70 0.78 -10.77
CA GLN A 54 -58.99 0.88 -10.09
C GLN A 54 -59.24 -0.30 -9.13
N ASN A 55 -58.54 -1.43 -9.33
CA ASN A 55 -58.63 -2.63 -8.50
C ASN A 55 -57.31 -2.92 -7.75
N ILE A 56 -57.41 -3.36 -6.49
CA ILE A 56 -56.26 -3.81 -5.69
C ILE A 56 -55.84 -5.20 -6.21
N THR A 57 -54.83 -5.25 -7.07
CA THR A 57 -54.21 -6.48 -7.58
C THR A 57 -52.82 -6.71 -6.96
N ASP A 58 -52.23 -7.88 -7.19
CA ASP A 58 -50.83 -8.14 -6.79
C ASP A 58 -49.86 -7.18 -7.49
N GLU A 59 -50.17 -6.76 -8.72
CA GLU A 59 -49.42 -5.74 -9.46
C GLU A 59 -49.50 -4.37 -8.79
N PHE A 60 -50.69 -3.97 -8.34
CA PHE A 60 -50.87 -2.75 -7.53
C PHE A 60 -50.06 -2.81 -6.24
N THR A 61 -50.15 -3.92 -5.50
CA THR A 61 -49.44 -4.10 -4.22
C THR A 61 -47.93 -4.07 -4.40
N ASN A 62 -47.40 -4.72 -5.44
CA ASN A 62 -45.98 -4.68 -5.78
C ASN A 62 -45.50 -3.27 -6.19
N LYS A 63 -46.34 -2.52 -6.91
CA LYS A 63 -46.07 -1.12 -7.31
C LYS A 63 -46.10 -0.17 -6.10
N VAL A 64 -47.00 -0.39 -5.15
CA VAL A 64 -47.03 0.36 -3.88
C VAL A 64 -45.82 0.01 -3.00
N GLU A 65 -45.48 -1.28 -2.87
CA GLU A 65 -44.30 -1.72 -2.12
C GLU A 65 -43.00 -1.15 -2.69
N SER A 66 -42.85 -1.06 -4.01
CA SER A 66 -41.62 -0.53 -4.61
C SER A 66 -41.38 0.94 -4.25
N TYR A 67 -42.42 1.76 -4.16
CA TYR A 67 -42.31 3.15 -3.70
C TYR A 67 -42.03 3.27 -2.19
N LEU A 68 -42.54 2.34 -1.37
CA LEU A 68 -42.35 2.35 0.09
C LEU A 68 -40.99 1.79 0.54
N LEU A 69 -40.31 0.99 -0.31
CA LEU A 69 -39.10 0.24 0.06
C LEU A 69 -37.77 0.85 -0.44
N GLY A 70 -37.77 1.97 -1.17
CA GLY A 70 -36.54 2.55 -1.75
C GLY A 70 -35.50 3.14 -0.78
N HIS A 71 -35.49 2.75 0.49
CA HIS A 71 -34.58 3.26 1.53
C HIS A 71 -33.34 2.37 1.74
N ASP A 72 -32.41 2.35 0.77
CA ASP A 72 -31.01 1.96 1.03
C ASP A 72 -30.12 3.19 1.29
N ASP A 73 -29.72 3.39 2.54
CA ASP A 73 -28.70 4.37 2.92
C ASP A 73 -27.33 3.98 2.37
N HIS A 74 -26.79 4.78 1.44
CA HIS A 74 -25.38 4.74 1.05
C HIS A 74 -24.65 6.07 1.24
N ASP A 75 -25.26 7.05 1.92
CA ASP A 75 -24.65 8.38 2.15
C ASP A 75 -24.66 8.80 3.64
N TYR A 76 -24.43 7.85 4.54
CA TYR A 76 -24.45 8.08 6.00
C TYR A 76 -23.14 8.61 6.57
N ASN A 77 -22.43 9.47 5.84
CA ASN A 77 -21.15 10.02 6.32
C ASN A 77 -20.96 11.55 6.17
N TYR A 78 -22.03 12.36 5.99
CA TYR A 78 -21.80 13.82 5.95
C TYR A 78 -22.70 14.76 6.78
N TYR A 79 -23.77 14.33 7.46
CA TYR A 79 -24.41 15.22 8.46
C TYR A 79 -24.92 14.44 9.67
N ARG A 80 -24.23 14.60 10.80
CA ARG A 80 -24.69 14.26 12.14
C ARG A 80 -25.68 15.36 12.59
N ASN A 81 -26.76 14.94 13.26
CA ASN A 81 -27.79 15.76 13.94
C ASN A 81 -28.94 16.29 13.07
N ASN A 82 -30.05 15.54 13.02
CA ASN A 82 -31.38 15.94 13.50
C ASN A 82 -32.50 15.05 12.92
N TYR A 83 -33.47 14.74 13.77
CA TYR A 83 -34.69 13.95 13.55
C TYR A 83 -35.32 14.07 12.15
N TYR A 84 -35.44 12.96 11.40
CA TYR A 84 -36.35 12.88 10.26
C TYR A 84 -37.14 11.56 10.28
N GLY A 85 -38.45 11.70 10.50
CA GLY A 85 -39.43 10.61 10.44
C GLY A 85 -39.67 10.10 9.02
N HIS A 86 -40.35 8.96 8.92
CA HIS A 86 -40.67 8.27 7.67
C HIS A 86 -41.12 9.21 6.53
N ASN A 87 -40.62 8.97 5.31
CA ASN A 87 -40.95 9.79 4.12
C ASN A 87 -42.37 9.55 3.57
N TYR A 88 -43.20 8.75 4.24
CA TYR A 88 -44.57 8.47 3.85
C TYR A 88 -45.52 8.55 5.03
N TYR A 89 -46.73 8.99 4.73
CA TYR A 89 -47.80 9.22 5.70
C TYR A 89 -48.97 8.26 5.54
N GLY A 90 -49.19 7.67 4.36
CA GLY A 90 -50.20 6.63 4.18
C GLY A 90 -50.72 6.48 2.76
N ILE A 91 -51.85 5.80 2.63
CA ILE A 91 -52.58 5.59 1.38
C ILE A 91 -54.00 6.15 1.55
N SER A 92 -54.44 6.93 0.58
CA SER A 92 -55.80 7.47 0.47
C SER A 92 -56.44 6.99 -0.84
N GLN A 93 -57.74 7.20 -1.00
CA GLN A 93 -58.43 6.96 -2.26
C GLN A 93 -59.30 8.17 -2.58
N ASN A 94 -59.33 8.60 -3.83
CA ASN A 94 -60.30 9.59 -4.28
C ASN A 94 -61.69 8.93 -4.30
N PRO A 95 -62.69 9.45 -3.56
CA PRO A 95 -64.00 8.82 -3.43
C PRO A 95 -64.81 8.85 -4.73
N ASP A 96 -64.57 9.82 -5.61
CA ASP A 96 -65.28 10.01 -6.88
C ASP A 96 -64.67 9.18 -8.01
N THR A 97 -63.35 9.23 -8.17
CA THR A 97 -62.64 8.53 -9.27
C THR A 97 -62.19 7.11 -8.91
N LYS A 98 -62.26 6.74 -7.62
CA LYS A 98 -61.74 5.49 -7.04
C LYS A 98 -60.23 5.26 -7.24
N VAL A 99 -59.48 6.28 -7.69
CA VAL A 99 -58.01 6.22 -7.85
C VAL A 99 -57.35 6.24 -6.47
N TYR A 100 -56.44 5.28 -6.24
CA TYR A 100 -55.61 5.25 -5.03
C TYR A 100 -54.48 6.28 -5.09
N ILE A 101 -54.19 6.88 -3.93
CA ILE A 101 -53.23 7.98 -3.78
C ILE A 101 -52.28 7.63 -2.64
N LEU A 102 -50.98 7.62 -2.92
CA LEU A 102 -49.96 7.53 -1.87
C LEU A 102 -49.67 8.93 -1.34
N VAL A 103 -49.66 9.07 -0.01
CA VAL A 103 -49.41 10.34 0.69
C VAL A 103 -48.01 10.25 1.30
N PHE A 104 -47.13 11.13 0.83
CA PHE A 104 -45.72 11.23 1.19
C PHE A 104 -45.41 12.50 1.98
N ASN A 105 -44.28 12.48 2.68
CA ASN A 105 -43.73 13.67 3.31
C ASN A 105 -43.26 14.69 2.27
N ASP A 106 -43.23 15.97 2.64
CA ASP A 106 -42.74 17.10 1.85
C ASP A 106 -41.31 16.87 1.29
N LYS A 107 -40.49 16.05 1.97
CA LYS A 107 -39.13 15.69 1.56
C LYS A 107 -39.03 14.55 0.52
N TYR A 108 -40.12 13.91 0.13
CA TYR A 108 -40.09 12.79 -0.82
C TYR A 108 -39.43 13.11 -2.18
N PRO A 109 -39.67 14.30 -2.79
CA PRO A 109 -39.04 14.67 -4.06
C PRO A 109 -37.50 14.78 -4.00
N ASP A 110 -36.91 14.89 -2.81
CA ASP A 110 -35.46 14.97 -2.66
C ASP A 110 -34.77 13.63 -2.98
N TYR A 111 -35.42 12.51 -2.68
CA TYR A 111 -34.81 11.16 -2.72
C TYR A 111 -35.26 10.34 -3.93
N TYR A 112 -36.38 10.70 -4.55
CA TYR A 112 -37.03 9.93 -5.60
C TYR A 112 -37.25 10.78 -6.84
N CYS A 113 -37.07 10.17 -8.00
CA CYS A 113 -37.23 10.87 -9.26
C CYS A 113 -38.69 11.25 -9.49
N GLY A 114 -38.98 12.54 -9.63
CA GLY A 114 -40.34 13.02 -9.91
C GLY A 114 -40.96 12.48 -11.21
N LYS A 115 -40.14 12.01 -12.17
CA LYS A 115 -40.59 11.44 -13.45
C LYS A 115 -41.02 9.97 -13.34
N CYS A 116 -40.10 9.07 -12.96
CA CYS A 116 -40.39 7.62 -12.89
C CYS A 116 -40.83 7.16 -11.47
N GLY A 117 -40.49 7.90 -10.42
CA GLY A 117 -40.72 7.50 -9.03
C GLY A 117 -39.65 6.56 -8.46
N ASP A 118 -38.66 6.17 -9.26
CA ASP A 118 -37.53 5.37 -8.80
C ASP A 118 -36.54 6.20 -7.98
N LYS A 119 -35.85 5.55 -7.06
CA LYS A 119 -34.77 6.18 -6.28
C LYS A 119 -33.66 6.67 -7.21
N TYR A 120 -33.10 7.84 -6.92
CA TYR A 120 -31.86 8.27 -7.57
C TYR A 120 -30.72 7.29 -7.25
N THR A 121 -29.98 6.86 -8.29
CA THR A 121 -28.86 5.90 -8.21
C THR A 121 -27.57 6.55 -7.73
N ARG A 122 -27.40 7.86 -7.94
CA ARG A 122 -26.30 8.67 -7.39
C ARG A 122 -26.84 10.02 -6.95
N ARG A 123 -26.47 10.49 -5.75
CA ARG A 123 -26.92 11.77 -5.18
C ARG A 123 -25.73 12.55 -4.62
N SER A 124 -25.69 13.84 -4.89
CA SER A 124 -24.86 14.83 -4.21
C SER A 124 -25.63 16.14 -4.07
N LYS A 125 -25.11 17.10 -3.32
CA LYS A 125 -25.72 18.44 -3.14
C LYS A 125 -25.98 19.17 -4.47
N TYR A 126 -25.33 18.76 -5.56
CA TYR A 126 -25.38 19.44 -6.87
C TYR A 126 -25.81 18.52 -8.04
N ASN A 127 -25.97 17.21 -7.83
CA ASN A 127 -26.28 16.25 -8.91
C ASN A 127 -27.09 15.06 -8.38
N VAL A 128 -28.29 14.81 -8.91
CA VAL A 128 -29.02 13.55 -8.68
C VAL A 128 -29.33 12.83 -9.99
N TRP A 129 -28.94 11.57 -10.08
CA TRP A 129 -28.99 10.79 -11.32
C TRP A 129 -29.88 9.55 -11.15
N CYS A 130 -30.77 9.28 -12.11
CA CYS A 130 -31.69 8.14 -12.06
C CYS A 130 -31.38 7.20 -13.22
N LYS A 131 -30.75 6.06 -12.91
CA LYS A 131 -30.35 5.05 -13.90
C LYS A 131 -31.55 4.51 -14.68
N GLN A 132 -32.71 4.28 -14.04
CA GLN A 132 -33.87 3.70 -14.71
C GLN A 132 -34.50 4.67 -15.72
N CYS A 133 -34.74 5.93 -15.32
CA CYS A 133 -35.20 6.97 -16.23
C CYS A 133 -34.20 7.19 -17.39
N GLN A 134 -32.89 7.07 -17.16
CA GLN A 134 -31.85 7.14 -18.19
C GLN A 134 -31.85 5.92 -19.12
N PHE A 135 -31.93 4.71 -18.56
CA PHE A 135 -32.02 3.45 -19.31
C PHE A 135 -33.25 3.43 -20.21
N ASN A 136 -34.40 3.80 -19.67
CA ASN A 136 -35.64 3.90 -20.45
C ASN A 136 -35.51 4.91 -21.59
N HIS A 137 -34.86 6.06 -21.33
CA HIS A 137 -34.60 7.05 -22.37
C HIS A 137 -33.66 6.51 -23.45
N LEU A 138 -32.55 5.84 -23.11
CA LEU A 138 -31.64 5.26 -24.10
C LEU A 138 -32.33 4.15 -24.90
N LYS A 139 -33.03 3.24 -24.23
CA LYS A 139 -33.76 2.14 -24.87
C LYS A 139 -34.83 2.62 -25.85
N TYR A 140 -35.59 3.64 -25.48
CA TYR A 140 -36.57 4.28 -26.37
C TYR A 140 -35.92 4.88 -27.62
N ASN A 141 -34.68 5.36 -27.48
CA ASN A 141 -33.93 6.00 -28.55
C ASN A 141 -32.95 5.08 -29.29
N PHE A 142 -32.91 3.76 -29.01
CA PHE A 142 -32.03 2.83 -29.75
C PHE A 142 -32.26 2.87 -31.27
N ILE A 143 -33.50 3.09 -31.69
CA ILE A 143 -33.87 3.26 -33.11
C ILE A 143 -33.19 4.49 -33.77
N ASN A 144 -32.75 5.46 -32.97
CA ASN A 144 -32.14 6.70 -33.44
C ASN A 144 -30.61 6.59 -33.64
N TRP A 145 -30.00 5.46 -33.24
CA TRP A 145 -28.55 5.21 -33.30
C TRP A 145 -28.20 3.95 -34.09
N THR A 146 -28.91 3.69 -35.18
CA THR A 146 -28.62 2.56 -36.06
C THR A 146 -27.57 2.92 -37.13
N SER A 147 -26.63 2.02 -37.33
CA SER A 147 -25.66 2.00 -38.43
C SER A 147 -26.21 1.31 -39.68
N GLY A 148 -27.36 0.63 -39.59
CA GLY A 148 -27.84 -0.31 -40.61
C GLY A 148 -27.14 -1.68 -40.58
N ASN A 149 -26.14 -1.88 -39.71
CA ASN A 149 -25.47 -3.16 -39.49
C ASN A 149 -25.80 -3.71 -38.09
N LYS A 150 -26.46 -4.87 -38.05
CA LYS A 150 -26.94 -5.48 -36.80
C LYS A 150 -25.82 -5.79 -35.78
N ILE A 151 -24.61 -6.11 -36.25
CA ILE A 151 -23.47 -6.44 -35.36
C ILE A 151 -22.98 -5.17 -34.65
N ILE A 152 -22.83 -4.07 -35.38
CA ILE A 152 -22.42 -2.77 -34.84
C ILE A 152 -23.50 -2.21 -33.90
N ASP A 153 -24.76 -2.32 -34.30
CA ASP A 153 -25.88 -1.82 -33.49
C ASP A 153 -25.97 -2.57 -32.16
N ASN A 154 -25.78 -3.89 -32.16
CA ASN A 154 -25.72 -4.68 -30.93
C ASN A 154 -24.54 -4.25 -30.05
N PHE A 155 -23.36 -4.05 -30.63
CA PHE A 155 -22.18 -3.58 -29.88
C PHE A 155 -22.42 -2.21 -29.23
N ILE A 156 -23.00 -1.26 -29.96
CA ILE A 156 -23.33 0.07 -29.44
C ILE A 156 -24.35 -0.03 -28.30
N GLN A 157 -25.41 -0.82 -28.47
CA GLN A 157 -26.41 -1.05 -27.44
C GLN A 157 -25.79 -1.65 -26.18
N GLU A 158 -24.90 -2.64 -26.30
CA GLU A 158 -24.19 -3.20 -25.14
C GLU A 158 -23.38 -2.14 -24.37
N LYS A 159 -22.71 -1.21 -25.07
CA LYS A 159 -21.98 -0.13 -24.41
C LYS A 159 -22.93 0.90 -23.77
N GLN A 160 -24.05 1.22 -24.42
CA GLN A 160 -25.09 2.11 -23.88
C GLN A 160 -25.77 1.56 -22.61
N LEU A 161 -26.01 0.25 -22.55
CA LEU A 161 -26.59 -0.42 -21.38
C LEU A 161 -25.62 -0.42 -20.18
N LYS A 162 -24.31 -0.29 -20.43
CA LYS A 162 -23.25 -0.22 -19.42
C LYS A 162 -22.91 1.23 -19.00
N TYR A 163 -23.57 2.24 -19.56
CA TYR A 163 -23.36 3.65 -19.22
C TYR A 163 -23.68 3.95 -17.74
N ASP A 164 -22.79 4.69 -17.07
CA ASP A 164 -22.82 4.94 -15.62
C ASP A 164 -23.15 6.39 -15.22
N GLY A 165 -23.37 7.28 -16.20
CA GLY A 165 -23.76 8.67 -15.96
C GLY A 165 -22.62 9.68 -15.97
N ASP A 166 -21.36 9.25 -15.96
CA ASP A 166 -20.20 10.16 -15.79
C ASP A 166 -19.50 10.53 -17.11
N ASP A 167 -19.71 9.77 -18.19
CA ASP A 167 -19.06 9.97 -19.49
C ASP A 167 -20.08 10.42 -20.57
N ALA A 168 -19.63 10.54 -21.83
CA ALA A 168 -20.51 10.61 -23.00
C ALA A 168 -21.17 9.25 -23.30
N VAL A 169 -22.38 9.27 -23.85
CA VAL A 169 -23.04 8.05 -24.35
C VAL A 169 -22.35 7.60 -25.63
N PHE A 170 -21.91 6.34 -25.65
CA PHE A 170 -21.34 5.71 -26.85
C PHE A 170 -22.44 5.49 -27.89
N GLU A 171 -22.32 6.06 -29.09
CA GLU A 171 -23.39 5.98 -30.10
C GLU A 171 -22.88 5.79 -31.53
N TRP A 172 -23.81 5.50 -32.46
CA TRP A 172 -23.51 5.60 -33.88
C TRP A 172 -23.50 7.06 -34.30
N ILE A 173 -22.44 7.46 -34.99
CA ILE A 173 -22.25 8.82 -35.45
C ILE A 173 -22.41 8.80 -36.98
N PRO A 174 -23.50 9.37 -37.52
CA PRO A 174 -23.64 9.48 -38.97
C PRO A 174 -22.46 10.27 -39.55
N TYR A 175 -21.81 9.74 -40.57
CA TYR A 175 -20.63 10.38 -41.16
C TYR A 175 -20.93 11.79 -41.70
N SER A 176 -22.16 12.06 -42.12
CA SER A 176 -22.62 13.39 -42.54
C SER A 176 -22.67 14.44 -41.43
N GLU A 177 -22.71 14.02 -40.16
CA GLU A 177 -22.67 14.91 -38.99
C GLU A 177 -21.25 15.36 -38.64
N LEU A 178 -20.25 14.73 -39.27
CA LEU A 178 -18.85 15.02 -39.09
C LEU A 178 -18.41 16.01 -40.17
N ILE A 179 -18.01 17.22 -39.76
CA ILE A 179 -17.58 18.28 -40.68
C ILE A 179 -16.14 18.69 -40.45
N ASN A 180 -15.58 19.37 -41.45
CA ASN A 180 -14.17 19.74 -41.51
C ASN A 180 -13.25 18.51 -41.44
N ILE A 181 -13.66 17.39 -42.03
CA ILE A 181 -12.85 16.17 -42.14
C ILE A 181 -11.63 16.49 -43.00
N ARG A 182 -10.47 16.67 -42.37
CA ARG A 182 -9.19 16.77 -43.07
C ARG A 182 -8.52 15.41 -43.00
N GLU A 183 -8.64 14.63 -44.06
CA GLU A 183 -7.94 13.34 -44.15
C GLU A 183 -6.43 13.64 -44.18
N ILE A 184 -5.69 13.14 -43.19
CA ILE A 184 -4.23 13.27 -43.13
C ILE A 184 -3.66 11.90 -43.48
N GLY A 185 -2.85 11.84 -44.52
CA GLY A 185 -2.33 10.59 -45.09
C GLY A 185 -1.59 9.69 -44.10
N ASN A 186 -1.74 8.38 -44.33
CA ASN A 186 -1.18 7.21 -43.65
C ASN A 186 -1.40 7.12 -42.13
N ASN A 187 -2.48 6.42 -41.72
CA ASN A 187 -2.75 5.90 -40.37
C ASN A 187 -2.89 6.92 -39.20
N CYS A 188 -3.18 8.18 -39.49
CA CYS A 188 -3.12 9.24 -38.48
C CYS A 188 -4.48 9.75 -38.01
N LEU A 189 -4.59 9.91 -36.70
CA LEU A 189 -5.75 10.48 -36.01
C LEU A 189 -6.13 11.84 -36.62
N THR A 190 -7.37 12.00 -37.08
CA THR A 190 -7.84 13.32 -37.55
C THR A 190 -8.72 14.00 -36.51
N THR A 191 -8.67 15.32 -36.47
CA THR A 191 -9.53 16.15 -35.62
C THR A 191 -10.63 16.76 -36.48
N MET A 192 -11.84 16.80 -35.96
CA MET A 192 -13.00 17.32 -36.68
C MET A 192 -14.04 17.85 -35.73
N VAL A 193 -15.06 18.50 -36.28
CA VAL A 193 -16.20 18.98 -35.50
C VAL A 193 -17.37 18.04 -35.74
N TRP A 194 -17.88 17.45 -34.66
CA TRP A 194 -19.15 16.75 -34.69
C TRP A 194 -20.29 17.73 -34.46
N LYS A 195 -21.06 18.05 -35.52
CA LYS A 195 -22.15 19.04 -35.49
C LYS A 195 -23.13 18.79 -34.36
N LYS A 196 -23.71 17.58 -34.34
CA LYS A 196 -24.67 17.21 -33.31
C LYS A 196 -24.01 17.11 -31.94
N GLY A 197 -22.76 16.62 -31.89
CA GLY A 197 -21.95 16.51 -30.69
C GLY A 197 -22.35 15.35 -29.77
N PRO A 198 -21.49 14.99 -28.80
CA PRO A 198 -21.73 13.88 -27.89
C PRO A 198 -22.91 14.15 -26.97
N LEU A 199 -23.64 13.09 -26.67
CA LEU A 199 -24.81 13.13 -25.80
C LEU A 199 -24.39 12.87 -24.35
N TYR A 200 -24.78 13.78 -23.46
CA TYR A 200 -24.57 13.68 -22.02
C TYR A 200 -25.90 13.81 -21.29
N CYS A 201 -25.94 13.23 -20.09
CA CYS A 201 -27.02 13.46 -19.14
C CYS A 201 -26.49 14.37 -18.03
N LYS A 202 -26.97 15.61 -17.94
CA LYS A 202 -26.64 16.53 -16.83
C LYS A 202 -27.86 16.75 -15.95
N TYR A 203 -27.60 17.02 -14.67
CA TYR A 203 -28.64 17.36 -13.71
C TYR A 203 -28.65 18.87 -13.45
N TYR A 204 -29.79 19.52 -13.69
CA TYR A 204 -30.05 20.91 -13.31
C TYR A 204 -31.43 21.02 -12.65
N GLU A 205 -31.51 21.70 -11.50
CA GLU A 205 -32.77 22.12 -10.85
C GLU A 205 -33.89 21.05 -10.80
N GLY A 206 -33.57 19.81 -10.41
CA GLY A 206 -34.59 18.75 -10.27
C GLY A 206 -34.80 17.89 -11.52
N LYS A 207 -34.13 18.16 -12.64
CA LYS A 207 -34.32 17.44 -13.91
C LYS A 207 -33.00 16.94 -14.49
N ASN A 208 -33.00 15.65 -14.88
CA ASN A 208 -32.02 15.11 -15.83
C ASN A 208 -32.37 15.64 -17.22
N GLU A 209 -31.48 16.46 -17.76
CA GLU A 209 -31.54 16.99 -19.11
C GLU A 209 -30.50 16.31 -19.98
N TRP A 210 -31.00 15.71 -21.06
CA TRP A 210 -30.17 15.16 -22.11
C TRP A 210 -29.76 16.30 -23.02
N MET A 211 -28.49 16.65 -22.94
CA MET A 211 -27.94 17.72 -23.74
C MET A 211 -26.87 17.16 -24.64
N ARG A 212 -26.83 17.67 -25.87
CA ARG A 212 -25.70 17.43 -26.75
C ARG A 212 -24.78 18.62 -26.68
N LYS A 213 -23.49 18.35 -26.56
CA LYS A 213 -22.48 19.39 -26.69
C LYS A 213 -22.20 19.58 -28.18
N SER A 214 -23.10 20.30 -28.86
CA SER A 214 -23.02 20.50 -30.31
C SER A 214 -21.72 21.18 -30.73
N TYR A 215 -21.25 20.85 -31.93
CA TYR A 215 -19.99 21.31 -32.50
C TYR A 215 -18.76 20.95 -31.65
N GLU A 216 -18.75 19.73 -31.08
CA GLU A 216 -17.60 19.27 -30.29
C GLU A 216 -16.44 18.85 -31.19
N ASP A 217 -15.23 19.25 -30.79
CA ASP A 217 -13.99 18.76 -31.40
C ASP A 217 -13.75 17.30 -31.00
N VAL A 218 -13.85 16.40 -31.98
CA VAL A 218 -13.63 14.97 -31.79
C VAL A 218 -12.41 14.51 -32.57
N VAL A 219 -11.78 13.46 -32.06
CA VAL A 219 -10.67 12.79 -32.71
C VAL A 219 -11.17 11.49 -33.30
N LEU A 220 -10.88 11.30 -34.57
CA LEU A 220 -11.20 10.09 -35.30
C LEU A 220 -9.97 9.22 -35.49
N ARG A 221 -10.17 7.93 -35.31
CA ARG A 221 -9.23 6.88 -35.71
C ARG A 221 -9.88 5.98 -36.75
N PHE A 222 -9.33 5.97 -37.95
CA PHE A 222 -9.73 5.04 -39.00
C PHE A 222 -9.08 3.67 -38.77
N LEU A 223 -9.84 2.60 -39.02
CA LEU A 223 -9.42 1.22 -38.78
C LEU A 223 -9.07 0.52 -40.09
N TYR A 224 -7.99 0.95 -40.76
CA TYR A 224 -7.67 0.57 -42.15
C TYR A 224 -7.17 -0.88 -42.41
N ASP A 225 -7.31 -1.83 -41.49
CA ASP A 225 -6.51 -3.08 -41.55
C ASP A 225 -7.25 -4.42 -41.69
N THR A 226 -8.58 -4.46 -41.83
CA THR A 226 -9.27 -5.77 -41.87
C THR A 226 -10.53 -5.75 -42.72
N GLN A 227 -10.71 -6.75 -43.58
CA GLN A 227 -11.97 -7.00 -44.30
C GLN A 227 -13.07 -7.63 -43.39
N ASN A 228 -12.78 -7.87 -42.10
CA ASN A 228 -13.67 -8.52 -41.13
C ASN A 228 -14.04 -7.60 -39.97
N ILE A 229 -15.35 -7.36 -39.81
CA ILE A 229 -15.94 -6.45 -38.82
C ILE A 229 -15.70 -6.89 -37.36
N THR A 230 -15.56 -8.19 -37.11
CA THR A 230 -15.34 -8.73 -35.76
C THR A 230 -13.93 -8.38 -35.26
N ASP A 231 -12.94 -8.39 -36.14
CA ASP A 231 -11.56 -8.05 -35.80
C ASP A 231 -11.41 -6.54 -35.51
N GLU A 232 -12.16 -5.71 -36.25
CA GLU A 232 -12.27 -4.27 -35.97
C GLU A 232 -12.87 -4.00 -34.58
N LEU A 233 -13.93 -4.72 -34.20
CA LEU A 233 -14.56 -4.59 -32.88
C LEU A 233 -13.64 -5.06 -31.75
N ASN A 234 -12.89 -6.15 -31.94
CA ASN A 234 -11.89 -6.60 -30.97
C ASN A 234 -10.77 -5.55 -30.78
N LYS A 235 -10.34 -4.91 -31.88
CA LYS A 235 -9.37 -3.81 -31.83
C LYS A 235 -9.94 -2.60 -31.09
N ILE A 236 -11.20 -2.23 -31.34
CA ILE A 236 -11.91 -1.19 -30.58
C ILE A 236 -11.97 -1.55 -29.09
N GLU A 237 -12.30 -2.79 -28.74
CA GLU A 237 -12.38 -3.24 -27.34
C GLU A 237 -11.02 -3.18 -26.64
N SER A 238 -9.93 -3.49 -27.34
CA SER A 238 -8.57 -3.33 -26.80
C SER A 238 -8.24 -1.88 -26.45
N TYR A 239 -8.70 -0.91 -27.25
CA TYR A 239 -8.57 0.51 -26.93
C TYR A 239 -9.44 0.91 -25.74
N LEU A 240 -10.65 0.37 -25.63
CA LEU A 240 -11.58 0.66 -24.53
C LEU A 240 -11.10 0.10 -23.17
N LEU A 241 -10.30 -0.98 -23.16
CA LEU A 241 -9.79 -1.64 -21.95
C LEU A 241 -8.57 -0.93 -21.32
N ASN A 242 -7.79 -0.19 -22.09
CA ASN A 242 -6.54 0.42 -21.66
C ASN A 242 -6.76 1.75 -20.88
N LYS A 243 -7.60 1.70 -19.84
CA LYS A 243 -8.13 2.87 -19.11
C LYS A 243 -7.26 3.39 -17.95
N LYS A 244 -6.01 2.94 -17.76
CA LYS A 244 -5.28 3.24 -16.50
C LYS A 244 -3.83 3.70 -16.69
N TRP A 245 -3.67 5.02 -16.71
CA TRP A 245 -2.46 5.69 -16.24
C TRP A 245 -2.86 6.86 -15.32
N TYR A 246 -2.37 6.88 -14.08
CA TYR A 246 -2.59 7.93 -13.06
C TYR A 246 -4.04 8.42 -12.83
N ASN A 247 -5.04 7.53 -12.80
CA ASN A 247 -6.44 7.86 -12.44
C ASN A 247 -7.19 8.85 -13.38
N ILE A 248 -6.77 9.07 -14.63
CA ILE A 248 -7.48 9.95 -15.59
C ILE A 248 -8.26 9.11 -16.61
N LYS A 249 -9.57 9.38 -16.76
CA LYS A 249 -10.52 8.68 -17.65
C LYS A 249 -10.66 9.47 -18.96
N TYR A 250 -10.44 8.85 -20.12
CA TYR A 250 -10.73 9.47 -21.44
C TYR A 250 -12.11 9.00 -21.96
N GLU A 251 -12.88 9.92 -22.54
CA GLU A 251 -14.25 9.66 -23.03
C GLU A 251 -14.27 9.14 -24.47
N TRP A 252 -15.00 8.06 -24.70
CA TRP A 252 -15.21 7.45 -26.00
C TRP A 252 -16.62 7.79 -26.50
N TYR A 253 -16.73 8.37 -27.70
CA TYR A 253 -17.99 8.94 -28.19
C TYR A 253 -18.79 7.98 -29.05
N GLY A 254 -18.14 7.18 -29.89
CA GLY A 254 -18.90 6.30 -30.79
C GLY A 254 -18.15 5.78 -31.98
N ILE A 255 -18.90 5.15 -32.89
CA ILE A 255 -18.41 4.59 -34.15
C ILE A 255 -19.10 5.31 -35.32
N SER A 256 -18.37 5.55 -36.39
CA SER A 256 -18.88 5.99 -37.68
C SER A 256 -18.34 5.09 -38.79
N GLN A 257 -18.84 5.25 -40.01
CA GLN A 257 -18.28 4.61 -41.19
C GLN A 257 -18.26 5.59 -42.34
N ASN A 258 -17.12 5.67 -43.03
CA ASN A 258 -17.01 6.46 -44.25
C ASN A 258 -17.90 5.82 -45.34
N PRO A 259 -18.89 6.56 -45.90
CA PRO A 259 -19.83 6.00 -46.86
C PRO A 259 -19.18 5.60 -48.19
N ASN A 260 -18.06 6.23 -48.55
CA ASN A 260 -17.33 6.01 -49.80
C ASN A 260 -16.36 4.83 -49.67
N THR A 261 -15.54 4.81 -48.61
CA THR A 261 -14.50 3.78 -48.44
C THR A 261 -14.96 2.56 -47.64
N LYS A 262 -16.13 2.65 -46.98
CA LYS A 262 -16.68 1.64 -46.04
C LYS A 262 -15.82 1.36 -44.81
N VAL A 263 -14.75 2.13 -44.60
CA VAL A 263 -13.87 2.01 -43.43
C VAL A 263 -14.58 2.50 -42.18
N TYR A 264 -14.53 1.69 -41.10
CA TYR A 264 -15.03 2.09 -39.80
C TYR A 264 -14.07 3.02 -39.07
N ILE A 265 -14.67 3.92 -38.30
CA ILE A 265 -14.01 5.05 -37.67
C ILE A 265 -14.44 5.08 -36.21
N LEU A 266 -13.47 5.07 -35.31
CA LEU A 266 -13.72 5.28 -33.88
C LEU A 266 -13.57 6.77 -33.55
N ALA A 267 -14.58 7.35 -32.89
CA ALA A 267 -14.59 8.74 -32.43
C ALA A 267 -14.45 8.83 -30.91
N PHE A 268 -13.59 9.72 -30.44
CA PHE A 268 -13.34 9.95 -29.01
C PHE A 268 -12.91 11.38 -28.72
N SER A 269 -12.83 11.70 -27.42
CA SER A 269 -12.48 13.04 -26.94
C SER A 269 -11.12 13.52 -27.45
N ASN A 270 -11.03 14.82 -27.78
CA ASN A 270 -9.78 15.48 -28.12
C ASN A 270 -8.72 15.42 -27.00
N ALA A 271 -9.14 15.09 -25.78
CA ALA A 271 -8.24 14.85 -24.65
C ALA A 271 -7.23 13.73 -24.95
N TYR A 272 -7.57 12.78 -25.82
CA TYR A 272 -6.64 11.74 -26.26
C TYR A 272 -5.38 12.30 -26.92
N LEU A 273 -5.48 13.42 -27.65
CA LEU A 273 -4.34 14.07 -28.30
C LEU A 273 -3.38 14.79 -27.34
N TYR A 274 -3.71 14.87 -26.04
CA TYR A 274 -2.71 15.25 -25.04
C TYR A 274 -1.65 14.16 -24.88
N TYR A 275 -2.02 12.88 -24.96
CA TYR A 275 -1.15 11.78 -24.58
C TYR A 275 -0.61 11.01 -25.78
N TYR A 276 -1.28 11.11 -26.93
CA TYR A 276 -0.92 10.41 -28.15
C TYR A 276 -0.67 11.37 -29.32
N CYS A 277 0.30 11.02 -30.15
CA CYS A 277 0.67 11.84 -31.29
C CYS A 277 -0.38 11.80 -32.40
N LYS A 278 -0.82 12.99 -32.84
CA LYS A 278 -1.74 13.15 -33.98
C LYS A 278 -1.20 12.53 -35.29
N LYS A 279 0.11 12.53 -35.48
CA LYS A 279 0.80 12.11 -36.73
C LYS A 279 1.27 10.66 -36.77
N CYS A 280 1.13 9.87 -35.71
CA CYS A 280 1.45 8.44 -35.79
C CYS A 280 0.64 7.56 -34.83
N GLY A 281 -0.13 8.17 -33.92
CA GLY A 281 -0.91 7.45 -32.92
C GLY A 281 -0.10 6.85 -31.77
N ASN A 282 1.23 7.01 -31.75
CA ASN A 282 2.09 6.54 -30.66
C ASN A 282 2.02 7.47 -29.44
N GLU A 283 2.20 6.88 -28.25
CA GLU A 283 2.20 7.59 -26.98
C GLU A 283 3.46 8.49 -26.82
N TYR A 284 3.32 9.63 -26.13
CA TYR A 284 4.41 10.57 -25.92
C TYR A 284 5.48 10.11 -24.88
N GLY A 285 5.26 8.99 -24.18
CA GLY A 285 6.25 8.21 -23.42
C GLY A 285 6.79 8.82 -22.11
N ILE A 286 7.02 10.14 -22.02
CA ILE A 286 7.56 10.85 -20.83
C ILE A 286 6.70 12.08 -20.51
N PHE A 287 6.47 12.38 -19.22
CA PHE A 287 5.61 13.48 -18.73
C PHE A 287 5.88 14.85 -19.39
N PHE A 288 7.14 15.19 -19.67
CA PHE A 288 7.49 16.46 -20.34
C PHE A 288 7.14 16.53 -21.84
N ASN A 289 7.02 15.39 -22.52
CA ASN A 289 6.67 15.33 -23.96
C ASN A 289 5.18 15.60 -24.19
N PHE A 290 4.33 15.22 -23.23
CA PHE A 290 2.87 15.44 -23.23
C PHE A 290 2.50 16.92 -23.32
N PHE A 291 3.11 17.78 -22.49
CA PHE A 291 2.82 19.22 -22.48
C PHE A 291 3.24 19.93 -23.76
N ASN A 292 4.16 19.36 -24.53
CA ASN A 292 4.75 20.00 -25.70
C ASN A 292 4.39 19.33 -27.05
N LYS A 293 3.55 18.28 -27.03
CA LYS A 293 3.11 17.51 -28.21
C LYS A 293 4.24 16.96 -29.10
N TRP A 294 5.45 16.81 -28.57
CA TRP A 294 6.62 16.36 -29.33
C TRP A 294 6.67 14.84 -29.47
N CYS A 295 6.64 14.32 -30.70
CA CYS A 295 6.68 12.87 -30.96
C CYS A 295 8.05 12.41 -31.45
N LYS A 296 8.75 11.64 -30.61
CA LYS A 296 10.03 11.01 -30.96
C LYS A 296 9.94 10.15 -32.22
N SER A 297 8.87 9.36 -32.35
CA SER A 297 8.68 8.45 -33.49
C SER A 297 8.59 9.24 -34.81
N CYS A 298 7.69 10.23 -34.88
CA CYS A 298 7.54 11.05 -36.08
C CYS A 298 8.81 11.82 -36.44
N LEU A 299 9.53 12.34 -35.44
CA LEU A 299 10.81 13.01 -35.69
C LEU A 299 11.84 12.03 -36.25
N THR A 300 11.93 10.83 -35.68
CA THR A 300 12.84 9.78 -36.14
C THR A 300 12.54 9.39 -37.60
N ASP A 301 11.26 9.20 -37.94
CA ASP A 301 10.85 8.85 -39.31
C ASP A 301 11.15 9.99 -40.30
N HIS A 302 10.90 11.25 -39.90
CA HIS A 302 11.26 12.40 -40.73
C HIS A 302 12.77 12.50 -40.96
N LEU A 303 13.59 12.29 -39.92
CA LEU A 303 15.05 12.31 -40.04
C LEU A 303 15.53 11.20 -40.99
N LYS A 304 15.02 9.97 -40.82
CA LYS A 304 15.32 8.82 -41.69
C LYS A 304 15.01 9.09 -43.15
N ASN A 305 13.84 9.66 -43.44
CA ASN A 305 13.42 9.99 -44.80
C ASN A 305 14.28 11.09 -45.45
N ASN A 306 15.02 11.88 -44.67
CA ASN A 306 15.83 13.00 -45.14
C ASN A 306 17.35 12.80 -44.99
N PHE A 307 17.81 11.59 -44.65
CA PHE A 307 19.24 11.32 -44.47
C PHE A 307 20.10 11.66 -45.70
N THR A 308 19.54 11.63 -46.89
CA THR A 308 20.23 12.00 -48.14
C THR A 308 20.52 13.50 -48.25
N ASN A 309 19.89 14.35 -47.45
CA ASN A 309 20.02 15.81 -47.51
C ASN A 309 21.22 16.37 -46.72
N TRP A 310 21.90 15.55 -45.91
CA TRP A 310 23.02 15.95 -45.05
C TRP A 310 24.31 15.19 -45.35
N THR A 311 24.55 14.88 -46.63
CA THR A 311 25.79 14.21 -47.04
C THR A 311 26.96 15.18 -47.12
N SER A 312 28.08 14.78 -46.54
CA SER A 312 29.39 15.41 -46.63
C SER A 312 30.20 14.93 -47.84
N GLY A 313 29.75 13.87 -48.52
CA GLY A 313 30.54 13.12 -49.49
C GLY A 313 31.51 12.11 -48.85
N ASN A 314 31.58 12.03 -47.52
CA ASN A 314 32.34 11.02 -46.79
C ASN A 314 31.43 10.09 -45.98
N GLU A 315 31.49 8.79 -46.28
CA GLU A 315 30.61 7.79 -45.67
C GLU A 315 30.73 7.71 -44.14
N LYS A 316 31.94 7.88 -43.57
CA LYS A 316 32.14 7.82 -42.12
C LYS A 316 31.49 9.01 -41.40
N ILE A 317 31.63 10.22 -41.94
CA ILE A 317 30.97 11.41 -41.38
C ILE A 317 29.46 11.30 -41.53
N ASP A 318 28.98 10.85 -42.68
CA ASP A 318 27.54 10.71 -42.94
C ASP A 318 26.90 9.69 -41.99
N ASN A 319 27.57 8.57 -41.72
CA ASN A 319 27.09 7.57 -40.75
C ASN A 319 27.14 8.10 -39.32
N PHE A 320 28.18 8.85 -38.94
CA PHE A 320 28.27 9.51 -37.64
C PHE A 320 27.12 10.51 -37.43
N ILE A 321 26.82 11.34 -38.45
CA ILE A 321 25.71 12.30 -38.39
C ILE A 321 24.38 11.57 -38.21
N LYS A 322 24.09 10.52 -39.00
CA LYS A 322 22.87 9.71 -38.86
C LYS A 322 22.72 9.13 -37.45
N GLU A 323 23.80 8.61 -36.87
CA GLU A 323 23.80 8.08 -35.51
C GLU A 323 23.42 9.15 -34.48
N LYS A 324 23.99 10.36 -34.58
CA LYS A 324 23.68 11.45 -33.65
C LYS A 324 22.25 11.98 -33.84
N GLN A 325 21.76 12.05 -35.07
CA GLN A 325 20.37 12.42 -35.38
C GLN A 325 19.34 11.45 -34.76
N LEU A 326 19.63 10.14 -34.73
CA LEU A 326 18.75 9.13 -34.11
C LEU A 326 18.79 9.13 -32.57
N LYS A 327 19.78 9.78 -31.96
CA LYS A 327 19.95 9.86 -30.50
C LYS A 327 19.17 10.99 -29.84
N VAL A 328 18.41 11.79 -30.59
CA VAL A 328 17.56 12.87 -30.06
C VAL A 328 16.56 12.33 -29.02
N LYS A 329 16.53 12.96 -27.84
CA LYS A 329 15.71 12.55 -26.69
C LYS A 329 14.60 13.54 -26.37
N THR A 330 14.82 14.83 -26.61
CA THR A 330 13.89 15.91 -26.26
C THR A 330 13.65 16.85 -27.43
N LYS A 331 12.60 17.68 -27.33
CA LYS A 331 12.28 18.71 -28.33
C LYS A 331 13.32 19.84 -28.45
N ASP A 332 14.08 20.07 -27.38
CA ASP A 332 15.03 21.18 -27.28
C ASP A 332 16.43 20.76 -27.78
N ASP A 333 16.59 19.48 -28.14
CA ASP A 333 17.79 18.96 -28.79
C ASP A 333 17.82 19.47 -30.23
N THR A 334 18.92 20.12 -30.62
CA THR A 334 19.13 20.53 -32.01
C THR A 334 19.60 19.36 -32.87
N VAL A 335 19.09 19.27 -34.10
CA VAL A 335 19.51 18.24 -35.06
C VAL A 335 20.95 18.52 -35.48
N PHE A 336 21.84 17.55 -35.30
CA PHE A 336 23.23 17.63 -35.73
C PHE A 336 23.31 17.39 -37.24
N GLU A 337 23.99 18.27 -37.98
CA GLU A 337 23.97 18.26 -39.45
C GLU A 337 25.36 18.44 -40.08
N TRP A 338 25.49 18.05 -41.35
CA TRP A 338 26.55 18.57 -42.22
C TRP A 338 26.15 19.94 -42.75
N ILE A 339 27.03 20.93 -42.60
CA ILE A 339 26.78 22.31 -43.00
C ILE A 339 27.76 22.67 -44.11
N GLN A 340 27.24 23.14 -45.25
CA GLN A 340 28.08 23.61 -46.34
C GLN A 340 28.75 24.93 -45.96
N TYR A 341 30.05 25.06 -46.21
CA TYR A 341 30.83 26.22 -45.74
C TYR A 341 30.34 27.56 -46.29
N ASN A 342 29.79 27.57 -47.51
CA ASN A 342 29.23 28.75 -48.17
C ASN A 342 27.94 29.28 -47.51
N GLU A 343 27.37 28.56 -46.54
CA GLU A 343 26.25 28.98 -45.71
C GLU A 343 26.65 29.98 -44.62
N PHE A 344 27.95 30.16 -44.34
CA PHE A 344 28.44 31.13 -43.36
C PHE A 344 28.75 32.47 -44.02
N ILE A 345 28.24 33.56 -43.42
CA ILE A 345 28.52 34.94 -43.81
C ILE A 345 28.99 35.77 -42.61
N GLU A 346 29.57 36.94 -42.89
CA GLU A 346 30.11 37.85 -41.88
C GLU A 346 31.06 37.14 -40.90
N ILE A 347 31.94 36.28 -41.41
CA ILE A 347 32.94 35.58 -40.59
C ILE A 347 33.91 36.62 -40.02
N LYS A 348 33.92 36.77 -38.69
CA LYS A 348 34.82 37.66 -37.94
C LYS A 348 35.73 36.82 -37.05
N GLU A 349 37.03 36.96 -37.24
CA GLU A 349 38.02 36.25 -36.43
C GLU A 349 38.14 36.88 -35.04
N THR A 350 38.07 36.05 -34.00
CA THR A 350 38.23 36.47 -32.60
C THR A 350 39.23 35.54 -31.91
N GLY A 351 40.52 35.69 -32.21
CA GLY A 351 41.56 34.81 -31.66
C GLY A 351 41.57 33.43 -32.34
N LYS A 352 41.44 32.34 -31.57
CA LYS A 352 41.49 30.94 -32.09
C LYS A 352 40.18 30.43 -32.71
N ASP A 353 39.07 31.15 -32.51
CA ASP A 353 37.75 30.80 -33.04
C ASP A 353 37.15 31.99 -33.79
N SER A 354 36.27 31.71 -34.78
CA SER A 354 35.61 32.74 -35.58
C SER A 354 34.12 32.80 -35.30
N ARG A 355 33.52 33.99 -35.32
CA ARG A 355 32.06 34.17 -35.26
C ARG A 355 31.53 34.32 -36.67
N ALA A 356 30.43 33.65 -36.97
CA ALA A 356 29.77 33.76 -38.26
C ALA A 356 28.25 33.80 -38.12
N ILE A 357 27.57 34.23 -39.17
CA ILE A 357 26.12 34.07 -39.30
C ILE A 357 25.87 32.89 -40.23
N TRP A 358 25.22 31.86 -39.72
CA TRP A 358 24.76 30.73 -40.51
C TRP A 358 23.43 31.08 -41.18
N LYS A 359 23.44 31.31 -42.50
CA LYS A 359 22.27 31.71 -43.31
C LYS A 359 21.08 30.78 -43.13
N LYS A 360 21.28 29.48 -43.40
CA LYS A 360 20.21 28.48 -43.31
C LYS A 360 19.83 28.16 -41.87
N GLY A 361 20.76 28.28 -40.93
CA GLY A 361 20.47 28.16 -39.49
C GLY A 361 20.06 26.77 -39.01
N THR A 362 19.80 26.65 -37.71
CA THR A 362 19.58 25.36 -37.04
C THR A 362 18.20 24.80 -37.29
N LEU A 363 18.11 23.48 -37.46
CA LEU A 363 16.85 22.76 -37.52
C LEU A 363 16.40 22.37 -36.11
N CYS A 364 15.25 22.88 -35.68
CA CYS A 364 14.67 22.61 -34.37
C CYS A 364 13.17 22.30 -34.48
N TYR A 365 12.63 21.61 -33.48
CA TYR A 365 11.21 21.29 -33.46
C TYR A 365 10.41 22.47 -32.93
N ASN A 366 9.59 23.10 -33.77
CA ASN A 366 8.67 24.15 -33.32
C ASN A 366 7.40 23.51 -32.74
N THR A 367 7.19 23.71 -31.44
CA THR A 367 6.01 23.21 -30.73
C THR A 367 4.71 23.89 -31.16
N ASN A 368 4.77 25.12 -31.69
CA ASN A 368 3.58 25.85 -32.12
C ASN A 368 3.07 25.35 -33.48
N ASP A 369 3.98 25.04 -34.39
CA ASP A 369 3.65 24.59 -35.75
C ASP A 369 3.71 23.06 -35.93
N ASP A 370 4.09 22.33 -34.88
CA ASP A 370 4.27 20.87 -34.85
C ASP A 370 5.13 20.37 -36.02
N LYS A 371 6.16 21.12 -36.41
CA LYS A 371 7.04 20.82 -37.55
C LYS A 371 8.47 21.25 -37.26
N LEU A 372 9.42 20.63 -37.97
CA LEU A 372 10.80 21.10 -37.98
C LEU A 372 10.86 22.41 -38.76
N ILE A 373 11.40 23.45 -38.13
CA ILE A 373 11.66 24.74 -38.77
C ILE A 373 13.15 25.05 -38.70
N ARG A 374 13.60 25.90 -39.61
CA ARG A 374 14.94 26.46 -39.55
C ARG A 374 14.92 27.85 -38.92
N GLU A 375 15.75 28.03 -37.90
CA GLU A 375 16.05 29.34 -37.35
C GLU A 375 17.15 29.99 -38.19
N SER A 376 16.77 30.55 -39.34
CA SER A 376 17.69 31.18 -40.29
C SER A 376 18.49 32.34 -39.69
N TYR A 377 19.65 32.63 -40.27
CA TYR A 377 20.57 33.70 -39.87
C TYR A 377 21.03 33.62 -38.41
N LYS A 378 21.28 32.40 -37.95
CA LYS A 378 21.73 32.15 -36.58
C LYS A 378 23.18 32.57 -36.41
N LYS A 379 23.46 33.33 -35.35
CA LYS A 379 24.84 33.65 -34.96
C LYS A 379 25.46 32.40 -34.35
N VAL A 380 26.59 31.98 -34.91
CA VAL A 380 27.29 30.76 -34.53
C VAL A 380 28.78 31.01 -34.33
N TYR A 381 29.41 30.14 -33.57
CA TYR A 381 30.86 30.06 -33.48
C TYR A 381 31.40 28.93 -34.35
N LEU A 382 32.49 29.20 -35.05
CA LEU A 382 33.24 28.30 -35.92
C LEU A 382 34.58 27.98 -35.26
N LYS A 383 34.72 26.72 -34.82
CA LYS A 383 35.96 26.20 -34.27
C LYS A 383 36.69 25.39 -35.32
N TYR A 384 37.87 25.86 -35.73
CA TYR A 384 38.69 25.21 -36.73
C TYR A 384 39.55 24.11 -36.08
N LEU A 385 39.46 22.89 -36.61
CA LEU A 385 40.18 21.72 -36.11
C LEU A 385 41.50 21.55 -36.89
N TYR A 386 42.45 22.45 -36.64
CA TYR A 386 43.76 22.45 -37.31
C TYR A 386 44.55 21.15 -37.02
N ASN A 387 45.33 20.67 -38.00
CA ASN A 387 46.13 19.44 -38.02
C ASN A 387 45.41 18.11 -38.30
N ILE A 388 44.15 18.14 -38.75
CA ILE A 388 43.40 16.93 -39.11
C ILE A 388 43.07 16.97 -40.60
N VAL A 389 43.84 16.23 -41.39
CA VAL A 389 43.66 16.12 -42.85
C VAL A 389 42.81 14.90 -43.21
N ASP A 390 42.91 13.81 -42.43
CA ASP A 390 42.19 12.55 -42.64
C ASP A 390 41.14 12.27 -41.56
N ILE A 391 40.00 11.70 -41.97
CA ILE A 391 38.91 11.30 -41.07
C ILE A 391 39.25 9.93 -40.45
N THR A 392 39.80 9.95 -39.24
CA THR A 392 40.06 8.76 -38.41
C THR A 392 38.99 8.57 -37.33
N ASP A 393 38.96 7.40 -36.69
CA ASP A 393 38.07 7.17 -35.55
C ASP A 393 38.43 8.08 -34.36
N GLU A 394 39.70 8.50 -34.26
CA GLU A 394 40.19 9.50 -33.30
C GLU A 394 39.57 10.89 -33.54
N PHE A 395 39.43 11.31 -34.80
CA PHE A 395 38.71 12.54 -35.16
C PHE A 395 37.23 12.48 -34.74
N LEU A 396 36.53 11.37 -35.03
CA LEU A 396 35.12 11.22 -34.64
C LEU A 396 34.94 11.18 -33.11
N ASN A 397 35.85 10.52 -32.40
CA ASN A 397 35.89 10.51 -30.93
C ASN A 397 36.14 11.91 -30.37
N MET A 398 37.01 12.69 -30.99
CA MET A 398 37.28 14.07 -30.62
C MET A 398 36.03 14.95 -30.83
N VAL A 399 35.37 14.85 -31.99
CA VAL A 399 34.09 15.54 -32.25
C VAL A 399 33.03 15.12 -31.23
N GLU A 400 32.91 13.83 -30.93
CA GLU A 400 31.99 13.31 -29.91
C GLU A 400 32.31 13.83 -28.50
N SER A 401 33.57 14.08 -28.19
CA SER A 401 33.95 14.68 -26.90
C SER A 401 33.39 16.10 -26.74
N PHE A 402 33.38 16.89 -27.83
CA PHE A 402 32.83 18.24 -27.86
C PHE A 402 31.30 18.25 -27.79
N LEU A 403 30.64 17.32 -28.48
CA LEU A 403 29.18 17.18 -28.45
C LEU A 403 28.60 16.93 -27.06
N LYS A 404 29.40 16.33 -26.18
CA LYS A 404 28.99 16.03 -24.80
C LYS A 404 29.12 17.23 -23.84
N ASN A 405 29.71 18.36 -24.26
CA ASN A 405 30.06 19.50 -23.40
C ASN A 405 29.35 20.83 -23.74
N GLY A 406 28.52 20.88 -24.79
CA GLY A 406 27.80 22.09 -25.20
C GLY A 406 26.87 21.88 -26.39
N ARG A 407 26.05 22.89 -26.73
CA ARG A 407 25.12 22.80 -27.88
C ARG A 407 25.88 22.99 -29.20
N SER A 408 26.19 21.88 -29.86
CA SER A 408 26.82 21.87 -31.18
C SER A 408 25.77 21.62 -32.27
N TYR A 409 25.91 22.29 -33.41
CA TYR A 409 24.94 22.26 -34.50
C TYR A 409 25.34 21.38 -35.68
N GLY A 410 26.64 21.18 -35.89
CA GLY A 410 27.09 20.40 -37.03
C GLY A 410 28.56 20.52 -37.32
N ILE A 411 28.97 19.84 -38.38
CA ILE A 411 30.33 19.88 -38.95
C ILE A 411 30.27 20.54 -40.32
N SER A 412 31.27 21.34 -40.64
CA SER A 412 31.54 21.86 -41.98
C SER A 412 32.98 21.55 -42.35
N GLN A 413 33.32 21.65 -43.63
CA GLN A 413 34.70 21.67 -44.08
C GLN A 413 34.95 22.91 -44.93
N ASN A 414 36.03 23.63 -44.64
CA ASN A 414 36.45 24.74 -45.49
C ASN A 414 36.91 24.16 -46.85
N PRO A 415 36.32 24.58 -47.99
CA PRO A 415 36.61 24.00 -49.28
C PRO A 415 38.04 24.31 -49.77
N ASP A 416 38.62 25.43 -49.32
CA ASP A 416 39.93 25.91 -49.73
C ASP A 416 41.05 25.27 -48.90
N THR A 417 40.90 25.25 -47.57
CA THR A 417 41.93 24.72 -46.66
C THR A 417 41.77 23.24 -46.34
N LYS A 418 40.61 22.64 -46.69
CA LYS A 418 40.20 21.28 -46.31
C LYS A 418 40.09 21.02 -44.80
N VAL A 419 40.24 22.05 -43.97
CA VAL A 419 40.12 21.95 -42.51
C VAL A 419 38.65 21.76 -42.10
N TYR A 420 38.40 20.78 -41.23
CA TYR A 420 37.08 20.57 -40.62
C TYR A 420 36.79 21.61 -39.53
N ILE A 421 35.55 22.03 -39.47
CA ILE A 421 35.06 23.09 -38.59
C ILE A 421 33.87 22.55 -37.82
N LEU A 422 33.86 22.79 -36.51
CA LEU A 422 32.75 22.44 -35.62
C LEU A 422 31.96 23.70 -35.25
N ILE A 423 30.63 23.61 -35.29
CA ILE A 423 29.73 24.77 -35.21
C ILE A 423 28.93 24.76 -33.90
N PHE A 424 28.89 25.89 -33.18
CA PHE A 424 28.31 26.01 -31.83
C PHE A 424 27.40 27.24 -31.62
N ASP A 425 26.59 27.22 -30.54
CA ASP A 425 25.67 28.30 -30.13
C ASP A 425 26.35 29.54 -29.52
N ASN A 426 25.74 30.71 -29.70
CA ASN A 426 26.21 32.01 -29.20
C ASN A 426 25.92 32.24 -27.69
N ASN A 427 24.90 31.55 -27.13
CA ASN A 427 24.56 31.64 -25.69
C ASN A 427 25.45 30.77 -24.78
N ASP A 428 26.25 29.89 -25.37
CA ASP A 428 27.29 29.12 -24.67
C ASP A 428 28.58 29.93 -24.42
N ASN A 429 28.54 31.25 -24.64
CA ASN A 429 29.60 32.15 -24.16
C ASN A 429 29.77 32.09 -22.64
N ARG A 430 28.77 31.60 -21.90
CA ARG A 430 28.96 31.30 -20.47
C ARG A 430 29.85 30.09 -20.23
N TYR A 431 30.08 29.19 -21.18
CA TYR A 431 31.07 28.11 -21.04
C TYR A 431 32.45 28.53 -21.59
N PHE A 432 32.50 29.38 -22.62
CA PHE A 432 33.76 29.78 -23.25
C PHE A 432 34.44 31.02 -22.64
N ASP A 433 33.70 31.99 -22.08
CA ASP A 433 34.29 33.07 -21.27
C ASP A 433 34.72 32.57 -19.87
N ARG A 434 34.45 31.31 -19.52
CA ARG A 434 34.79 30.69 -18.22
C ARG A 434 36.12 29.96 -18.21
N TYR A 435 36.81 29.84 -19.35
CA TYR A 435 38.24 29.47 -19.36
C TYR A 435 39.04 30.73 -19.08
N TRP A 436 39.20 31.08 -17.81
CA TRP A 436 40.36 31.86 -17.43
C TRP A 436 41.58 30.99 -17.77
N THR A 437 42.26 31.34 -18.86
CA THR A 437 43.58 30.82 -19.20
C THR A 437 44.59 31.77 -18.59
N ASP A 438 45.65 31.25 -17.97
CA ASP A 438 46.74 32.09 -17.44
C ASP A 438 47.57 32.71 -18.59
N GLY A 439 47.37 32.23 -19.82
CA GLY A 439 48.15 32.62 -20.99
C GLY A 439 49.45 31.81 -21.13
N ASN A 440 49.74 30.95 -20.15
CA ASN A 440 50.82 29.98 -20.22
C ASN A 440 50.32 28.68 -20.85
N ALA A 441 50.77 28.40 -22.09
CA ALA A 441 50.34 27.24 -22.85
C ALA A 441 50.50 25.89 -22.12
N LYS A 442 51.48 25.75 -21.21
CA LYS A 442 51.65 24.53 -20.40
C LYS A 442 50.64 24.43 -19.27
N VAL A 443 50.31 25.55 -18.61
CA VAL A 443 49.28 25.59 -17.56
C VAL A 443 47.89 25.44 -18.17
N ASP A 444 47.66 26.06 -19.32
CA ASP A 444 46.39 25.97 -20.05
C ASP A 444 46.15 24.56 -20.62
N ASP A 445 47.19 23.90 -21.16
CA ASP A 445 47.14 22.48 -21.57
C ASP A 445 46.90 21.56 -20.36
N PHE A 446 47.51 21.87 -19.20
CA PHE A 446 47.27 21.15 -17.96
C PHE A 446 45.82 21.30 -17.45
N ILE A 447 45.27 22.53 -17.44
CA ILE A 447 43.87 22.79 -17.08
C ILE A 447 42.92 22.07 -18.04
N GLN A 448 43.16 22.13 -19.36
CA GLN A 448 42.34 21.43 -20.35
C GLN A 448 42.41 19.90 -20.20
N LYS A 449 43.60 19.36 -19.95
CA LYS A 449 43.79 17.93 -19.66
C LYS A 449 43.04 17.49 -18.41
N LEU A 450 42.96 18.33 -17.37
CA LEU A 450 42.21 18.01 -16.15
C LEU A 450 40.70 18.20 -16.31
N GLN A 451 40.25 19.27 -16.97
CA GLN A 451 38.85 19.54 -17.26
C GLN A 451 38.22 18.41 -18.10
N SER A 452 38.98 17.82 -19.02
CA SER A 452 38.51 16.67 -19.82
C SER A 452 38.30 15.38 -18.99
N LYS A 453 38.85 15.31 -17.78
CA LYS A 453 38.71 14.17 -16.85
C LYS A 453 37.54 14.31 -15.86
N ILE A 454 36.84 15.44 -15.83
CA ILE A 454 35.70 15.71 -14.92
C ILE A 454 34.40 15.05 -15.45
N ASN A 455 33.55 14.54 -14.55
CA ASN A 455 32.31 13.84 -14.90
C ASN A 455 31.18 14.82 -15.26
N LYS A 456 30.44 14.54 -16.34
CA LYS A 456 29.54 15.50 -17.02
C LYS A 456 28.21 15.82 -16.30
N ASP A 457 27.91 15.11 -15.21
CA ASP A 457 26.66 15.28 -14.45
C ASP A 457 26.79 16.27 -13.28
N ASN A 458 28.01 16.70 -12.93
CA ASN A 458 28.26 17.71 -11.90
C ASN A 458 28.54 19.07 -12.57
N ASP A 459 27.72 20.09 -12.34
CA ASP A 459 27.84 21.47 -12.88
C ASP A 459 29.09 22.25 -12.38
N THR A 460 30.21 21.57 -12.12
CA THR A 460 31.44 22.19 -11.56
C THR A 460 32.45 22.50 -12.66
N PHE A 461 32.83 23.78 -12.74
CA PHE A 461 33.85 24.29 -13.67
C PHE A 461 35.21 24.37 -12.97
N PHE A 462 36.27 23.90 -13.64
CA PHE A 462 37.65 23.97 -13.17
C PHE A 462 38.49 24.88 -14.11
N GLY A 463 39.06 25.97 -13.58
CA GLY A 463 39.83 26.94 -14.38
C GLY A 463 40.86 27.72 -13.58
N TRP A 464 41.60 28.61 -14.24
CA TRP A 464 42.48 29.55 -13.54
C TRP A 464 41.65 30.56 -12.75
N ILE A 465 42.04 30.90 -11.53
CA ILE A 465 41.42 31.99 -10.77
C ILE A 465 42.50 33.02 -10.46
N PRO A 466 42.38 34.27 -10.95
CA PRO A 466 43.37 35.29 -10.64
C PRO A 466 43.46 35.51 -9.12
N TYR A 467 44.68 35.51 -8.59
CA TYR A 467 44.90 35.59 -7.14
C TYR A 467 44.30 36.85 -6.50
N ASN A 468 44.25 37.95 -7.26
CA ASN A 468 43.63 39.22 -6.84
C ASN A 468 42.10 39.17 -6.65
N LYS A 469 41.46 38.01 -6.87
CA LYS A 469 40.04 37.77 -6.57
C LYS A 469 39.80 37.27 -5.15
N PHE A 470 40.83 36.85 -4.43
CA PHE A 470 40.72 36.44 -3.03
C PHE A 470 40.85 37.66 -2.09
N ILE A 471 39.98 37.73 -1.10
CA ILE A 471 40.02 38.70 0.01
C ILE A 471 39.97 37.94 1.34
N GLU A 472 40.44 38.56 2.43
CA GLU A 472 40.43 37.97 3.78
C GLU A 472 41.11 36.59 3.84
N ILE A 473 42.33 36.48 3.31
CA ILE A 473 43.10 35.23 3.38
C ILE A 473 43.62 35.04 4.81
N ASN A 474 43.16 33.99 5.48
CA ASN A 474 43.58 33.58 6.83
C ASN A 474 44.41 32.29 6.76
N GLU A 475 45.67 32.36 7.22
CA GLU A 475 46.65 31.26 7.18
C GLU A 475 46.80 30.51 8.52
N GLU A 476 45.94 30.77 9.51
CA GLU A 476 46.15 30.31 10.89
C GLU A 476 45.94 28.79 11.13
N ASP A 477 45.29 28.05 10.23
CA ASP A 477 45.02 26.60 10.39
C ASP A 477 46.22 25.71 10.01
N ARG A 478 47.29 25.74 10.83
CA ARG A 478 48.54 25.00 10.57
C ARG A 478 48.42 23.47 10.54
N GLU A 479 47.37 22.87 11.12
CA GLU A 479 47.21 21.40 11.17
C GLU A 479 46.62 20.79 9.89
N SER A 480 45.79 21.52 9.13
CA SER A 480 45.08 20.98 7.95
C SER A 480 45.86 21.16 6.64
N GLY A 481 46.83 22.07 6.62
CA GLY A 481 47.54 22.49 5.41
C GLY A 481 46.70 23.31 4.43
N PHE A 482 45.51 23.78 4.84
CA PHE A 482 44.65 24.69 4.07
C PHE A 482 44.61 26.08 4.70
N ALA A 483 44.68 27.13 3.87
CA ALA A 483 44.30 28.48 4.24
C ALA A 483 42.84 28.74 3.85
N THR A 484 42.15 29.68 4.52
CA THR A 484 40.78 30.07 4.15
C THR A 484 40.77 31.44 3.50
N ALA A 485 39.91 31.66 2.51
CA ALA A 485 39.77 32.95 1.83
C ALA A 485 38.33 33.18 1.35
N ILE A 486 37.98 34.43 1.04
CA ILE A 486 36.72 34.78 0.38
C ILE A 486 37.00 35.10 -1.09
N LEU A 487 36.35 34.39 -2.00
CA LEU A 487 36.39 34.63 -3.43
C LEU A 487 35.33 35.67 -3.84
N LYS A 488 35.77 36.80 -4.39
CA LYS A 488 34.90 37.88 -4.90
C LYS A 488 34.37 37.52 -6.29
N PHE A 489 33.06 37.43 -6.46
CA PHE A 489 32.36 36.90 -7.65
C PHE A 489 32.64 35.41 -7.92
N GLY A 490 32.28 34.53 -6.98
CA GLY A 490 32.43 33.07 -7.13
C GLY A 490 31.69 32.49 -8.35
N PRO A 491 32.11 31.30 -8.84
CA PRO A 491 31.41 30.62 -9.93
C PRO A 491 29.95 30.34 -9.52
N SER A 492 28.97 30.86 -10.26
CA SER A 492 27.56 30.69 -9.93
C SER A 492 27.12 29.22 -10.14
N PHE A 493 26.67 28.55 -9.08
CA PHE A 493 26.00 27.25 -9.16
C PHE A 493 24.49 27.45 -9.12
N TYR A 494 23.76 27.14 -10.20
CA TYR A 494 22.31 26.92 -10.08
C TYR A 494 21.76 25.91 -11.09
N ASN A 495 20.96 24.99 -10.55
CA ASN A 495 19.81 24.41 -11.21
C ASN A 495 18.55 24.74 -10.37
N THR A 496 17.43 24.99 -11.05
CA THR A 496 16.09 25.45 -10.60
C THR A 496 15.88 26.94 -10.27
N LYS A 497 14.68 27.40 -10.65
CA LYS A 497 14.29 28.76 -11.03
C LYS A 497 14.08 29.76 -9.88
N GLU A 498 14.58 29.51 -8.67
CA GLU A 498 14.14 30.27 -7.48
C GLU A 498 15.23 30.93 -6.61
N ILE A 499 16.50 30.94 -7.01
CA ILE A 499 17.54 31.68 -6.24
C ILE A 499 18.43 32.49 -7.18
N ILE A 500 17.85 33.47 -7.87
CA ILE A 500 18.63 34.57 -8.45
C ILE A 500 18.59 35.72 -7.44
N MET A 501 19.45 35.67 -6.40
CA MET A 501 19.99 36.88 -5.74
C MET A 501 21.04 36.71 -4.62
N LYS A 502 21.61 35.52 -4.31
CA LYS A 502 22.64 35.43 -3.25
C LYS A 502 23.85 34.57 -3.61
N LYS A 503 24.95 35.22 -4.01
CA LYS A 503 26.32 35.07 -3.47
C LYS A 503 27.29 35.93 -4.30
N LEU A 504 27.47 37.20 -3.92
CA LEU A 504 28.53 38.07 -4.45
C LEU A 504 29.93 37.68 -3.91
N TYR A 505 29.97 36.84 -2.87
CA TYR A 505 31.16 36.41 -2.14
C TYR A 505 31.00 34.94 -1.73
N GLU A 506 32.04 34.13 -1.90
CA GLU A 506 32.03 32.70 -1.53
C GLU A 506 33.28 32.32 -0.72
N LYS A 507 33.09 31.63 0.41
CA LYS A 507 34.21 31.09 1.20
C LYS A 507 34.85 29.92 0.46
N VAL A 508 36.15 29.98 0.26
CA VAL A 508 36.97 28.97 -0.43
C VAL A 508 38.15 28.56 0.45
N TYR A 509 38.75 27.40 0.14
CA TYR A 509 39.89 26.86 0.85
C TYR A 509 41.06 26.70 -0.11
N LEU A 510 42.22 27.20 0.30
CA LEU A 510 43.43 27.32 -0.50
C LEU A 510 44.46 26.31 0.00
N LYS A 511 44.96 25.43 -0.87
CA LYS A 511 46.03 24.47 -0.54
C LYS A 511 47.22 24.66 -1.46
N LYS A 512 48.42 24.79 -0.91
CA LYS A 512 49.66 24.87 -1.70
C LYS A 512 49.86 23.58 -2.50
N TYR A 513 50.21 23.73 -3.78
CA TYR A 513 50.53 22.61 -4.64
C TYR A 513 51.85 21.96 -4.22
N LEU A 514 51.79 20.67 -3.90
CA LEU A 514 52.94 19.80 -3.70
C LEU A 514 52.92 18.77 -4.83
N HIS A 515 54.01 18.67 -5.59
CA HIS A 515 54.08 17.85 -6.81
C HIS A 515 53.78 16.36 -6.52
N GLY A 516 52.87 15.73 -7.29
CA GLY A 516 52.82 14.27 -7.44
C GLY A 516 51.53 13.49 -7.08
N SER A 517 50.34 14.09 -6.92
CA SER A 517 49.17 13.37 -6.41
C SER A 517 48.11 12.99 -7.46
N ASN A 518 47.91 11.67 -7.69
CA ASN A 518 46.74 11.09 -8.38
C ASN A 518 45.40 11.43 -7.67
N GLU A 519 45.45 11.88 -6.42
CA GLU A 519 44.33 12.21 -5.54
C GLU A 519 43.47 13.39 -6.06
N ILE A 520 44.10 14.32 -6.77
CA ILE A 520 43.45 15.54 -7.29
C ILE A 520 42.46 15.24 -8.42
N GLU A 521 42.75 14.26 -9.29
CA GLU A 521 41.84 13.86 -10.38
C GLU A 521 40.50 13.33 -9.84
N LEU A 522 40.50 12.76 -8.64
CA LEU A 522 39.33 12.21 -7.98
C LEU A 522 38.45 13.33 -7.39
N HIS A 523 39.06 14.33 -6.74
CA HIS A 523 38.34 15.51 -6.24
C HIS A 523 37.78 16.40 -7.35
N LEU A 524 38.47 16.46 -8.49
CA LEU A 524 38.02 17.15 -9.70
C LEU A 524 36.74 16.51 -10.26
N LYS A 525 36.68 15.17 -10.35
CA LYS A 525 35.47 14.45 -10.81
C LYS A 525 34.24 14.68 -9.92
N ASN A 526 34.46 14.84 -8.62
CA ASN A 526 33.38 15.06 -7.66
C ASN A 526 32.97 16.54 -7.50
N GLY A 527 33.61 17.45 -8.25
CA GLY A 527 33.22 18.86 -8.27
C GLY A 527 33.58 19.64 -7.00
N PHE A 528 34.62 19.22 -6.27
CA PHE A 528 35.04 19.91 -5.04
C PHE A 528 36.09 21.01 -5.26
N VAL A 529 36.62 21.11 -6.46
CA VAL A 529 37.70 22.04 -6.82
C VAL A 529 37.16 23.06 -7.81
N PHE A 530 37.30 24.35 -7.50
CA PHE A 530 36.93 25.45 -8.40
C PHE A 530 38.03 25.78 -9.41
N GLY A 531 39.29 25.58 -9.06
CA GLY A 531 40.37 26.01 -9.92
C GLY A 531 41.76 25.95 -9.31
N ILE A 532 42.70 26.52 -10.06
CA ILE A 532 44.07 26.79 -9.62
C ILE A 532 44.38 28.28 -9.72
N SER A 533 45.22 28.77 -8.82
CA SER A 533 45.78 30.12 -8.86
C SER A 533 47.29 30.04 -8.62
N GLN A 534 47.98 31.18 -8.67
CA GLN A 534 49.37 31.29 -8.27
C GLN A 534 49.53 32.49 -7.35
N ASN A 535 50.18 32.27 -6.21
CA ASN A 535 50.55 33.34 -5.31
C ASN A 535 51.55 34.27 -6.03
N PRO A 536 51.26 35.58 -6.17
CA PRO A 536 52.14 36.50 -6.88
C PRO A 536 53.48 36.71 -6.18
N ASP A 537 53.54 36.52 -4.86
CA ASP A 537 54.73 36.76 -4.04
C ASP A 537 55.61 35.50 -3.97
N THR A 538 55.03 34.34 -3.65
CA THR A 538 55.80 33.09 -3.50
C THR A 538 55.99 32.33 -4.82
N LYS A 539 55.22 32.70 -5.87
CA LYS A 539 55.11 31.97 -7.15
C LYS A 539 54.62 30.52 -7.02
N ASP A 540 54.15 30.11 -5.85
CA ASP A 540 53.57 28.79 -5.64
C ASP A 540 52.19 28.70 -6.29
N TYR A 541 51.90 27.58 -6.94
CA TYR A 541 50.55 27.26 -7.39
C TYR A 541 49.68 26.84 -6.21
N ILE A 542 48.41 27.23 -6.23
CA ILE A 542 47.44 27.03 -5.16
C ILE A 542 46.19 26.39 -5.74
N TRP A 543 45.72 25.33 -5.11
CA TRP A 543 44.44 24.70 -5.41
C TRP A 543 43.32 25.36 -4.62
N ILE A 544 42.18 25.58 -5.27
CA ILE A 544 41.03 26.26 -4.69
C ILE A 544 39.88 25.27 -4.57
N PHE A 545 39.55 24.93 -3.33
CA PHE A 545 38.49 24.00 -2.98
C PHE A 545 37.23 24.76 -2.54
N ASN A 546 36.08 24.20 -2.90
CA ASN A 546 34.79 24.70 -2.47
C ASN A 546 34.42 24.19 -1.07
N ASN A 547 33.41 24.81 -0.46
CA ASN A 547 32.98 24.44 0.89
C ASN A 547 32.39 23.03 1.00
N LYS A 548 31.90 22.44 -0.11
CA LYS A 548 31.38 21.07 -0.12
C LYS A 548 32.49 20.03 0.03
N TYR A 549 33.76 20.37 -0.22
CA TYR A 549 34.88 19.46 0.01
C TYR A 549 34.88 18.89 1.44
N PHE A 550 34.70 19.75 2.45
CA PHE A 550 34.67 19.33 3.86
C PHE A 550 33.32 18.75 4.32
N GLU A 551 32.35 18.59 3.42
CA GLU A 551 31.19 17.72 3.63
C GLU A 551 31.55 16.25 3.37
N GLU A 552 32.49 15.97 2.45
CA GLU A 552 32.90 14.60 2.12
C GLU A 552 34.28 14.17 2.65
N TYR A 553 35.17 15.12 2.92
CA TYR A 553 36.56 14.86 3.29
C TYR A 553 36.93 15.47 4.64
N CYS A 554 37.84 14.79 5.32
CA CYS A 554 38.31 15.17 6.64
C CYS A 554 39.16 16.44 6.62
N GLU A 555 38.81 17.40 7.47
CA GLU A 555 39.52 18.67 7.65
C GLU A 555 40.98 18.47 8.11
N LYS A 556 41.29 17.36 8.80
CA LYS A 556 42.62 17.10 9.37
C LYS A 556 43.54 16.32 8.44
N CYS A 557 43.05 15.22 7.85
CA CYS A 557 43.90 14.32 7.07
C CYS A 557 43.53 14.24 5.58
N SER A 558 42.52 14.98 5.12
CA SER A 558 42.03 14.98 3.74
C SER A 558 41.49 13.63 3.21
N ASN A 559 41.44 12.58 4.03
CA ASN A 559 40.77 11.31 3.66
C ASN A 559 39.25 11.48 3.65
N ARG A 560 38.56 10.68 2.83
CA ARG A 560 37.09 10.68 2.78
C ARG A 560 36.52 10.24 4.14
N TYR A 561 35.44 10.88 4.58
CA TYR A 561 34.69 10.38 5.73
C TYR A 561 34.03 9.04 5.39
N GLU A 562 34.16 8.06 6.28
CA GLU A 562 33.42 6.81 6.21
C GLU A 562 31.94 7.04 6.55
N ASP A 563 31.65 7.96 7.47
CA ASP A 563 30.31 8.48 7.73
C ASP A 563 30.27 9.99 7.47
N LYS A 564 29.63 10.36 6.35
CA LYS A 564 29.50 11.74 5.88
C LYS A 564 28.59 12.59 6.77
N ASP A 565 27.48 12.01 7.24
CA ASP A 565 26.47 12.73 8.02
C ASP A 565 27.04 13.14 9.39
N ASN A 566 27.89 12.28 9.97
CA ASN A 566 28.54 12.52 11.26
C ASN A 566 29.97 13.04 11.15
N LYS A 567 30.50 13.23 9.92
CA LYS A 567 31.87 13.69 9.63
C LYS A 567 32.94 12.90 10.39
N TRP A 568 32.77 11.59 10.45
CA TRP A 568 33.67 10.69 11.15
C TRP A 568 34.75 10.16 10.20
N CYS A 569 36.02 10.33 10.59
CA CYS A 569 37.17 9.90 9.81
C CYS A 569 37.95 8.82 10.56
N ASN A 570 37.91 7.59 10.04
CA ASN A 570 38.56 6.42 10.61
C ASN A 570 40.07 6.62 10.74
N SER A 571 40.71 7.14 9.68
CA SER A 571 42.16 7.37 9.69
C SER A 571 42.60 8.31 10.81
N CYS A 572 41.87 9.42 11.00
CA CYS A 572 42.12 10.33 12.12
C CYS A 572 41.88 9.67 13.48
N GLN A 573 40.86 8.81 13.59
CA GLN A 573 40.59 8.09 14.84
C GLN A 573 41.68 7.06 15.14
N ILE A 574 42.10 6.26 14.16
CA ILE A 574 43.21 5.31 14.29
C ILE A 574 44.49 6.03 14.70
N ASN A 575 44.81 7.17 14.07
CA ASN A 575 45.99 7.95 14.43
C ASN A 575 45.88 8.52 15.86
N TYR A 576 44.70 9.00 16.25
CA TYR A 576 44.46 9.41 17.63
C TYR A 576 44.69 8.25 18.61
N LEU A 577 44.18 7.05 18.33
CA LEU A 577 44.37 5.87 19.19
C LEU A 577 45.85 5.49 19.27
N LYS A 578 46.56 5.41 18.14
CA LYS A 578 48.00 5.12 18.09
C LYS A 578 48.83 6.07 18.95
N ASN A 579 48.53 7.37 18.88
CA ASN A 579 49.23 8.38 19.67
C ASN A 579 48.96 8.25 21.19
N ASN A 580 47.88 7.56 21.58
CA ASN A 580 47.52 7.34 22.98
C ASN A 580 47.88 5.93 23.49
N PHE A 581 48.48 5.06 22.68
CA PHE A 581 48.87 3.71 23.13
C PHE A 581 49.86 3.72 24.31
N THR A 582 50.65 4.78 24.45
CA THR A 582 51.60 4.93 25.57
C THR A 582 50.96 5.45 26.85
N ASN A 583 49.68 5.84 26.83
CA ASN A 583 49.01 6.46 27.99
C ASN A 583 48.48 5.45 29.00
N TRP A 584 48.47 4.16 28.66
CA TRP A 584 48.05 3.08 29.53
C TRP A 584 48.88 1.81 29.25
N THR A 585 48.97 0.93 30.24
CA THR A 585 49.52 -0.43 30.10
C THR A 585 48.84 -1.33 31.12
N SER A 586 48.59 -2.58 30.74
CA SER A 586 48.11 -3.60 31.68
C SER A 586 49.25 -4.22 32.50
N GLY A 587 50.51 -3.90 32.19
CA GLY A 587 51.69 -4.62 32.69
C GLY A 587 51.91 -5.99 32.03
N ASN A 588 51.15 -6.35 30.98
CA ASN A 588 51.32 -7.58 30.22
C ASN A 588 51.38 -7.28 28.71
N ASN A 589 52.59 -7.38 28.14
CA ASN A 589 52.83 -7.02 26.75
C ASN A 589 51.92 -7.76 25.75
N LYS A 590 51.59 -9.03 25.99
CA LYS A 590 50.71 -9.79 25.08
C LYS A 590 49.27 -9.26 25.10
N LEU A 591 48.78 -8.83 26.27
CA LEU A 591 47.45 -8.24 26.39
C LEU A 591 47.42 -6.83 25.80
N ASP A 592 48.46 -6.05 26.07
CA ASP A 592 48.59 -4.69 25.52
C ASP A 592 48.60 -4.72 23.98
N GLU A 593 49.40 -5.61 23.38
CA GLU A 593 49.40 -5.85 21.93
C GLU A 593 48.02 -6.27 21.43
N PHE A 594 47.34 -7.19 22.13
CA PHE A 594 45.99 -7.62 21.75
C PHE A 594 44.98 -6.48 21.76
N ILE A 595 44.92 -5.68 22.84
CA ILE A 595 44.00 -4.53 22.95
C ILE A 595 44.29 -3.52 21.85
N GLN A 596 45.56 -3.19 21.59
CA GLN A 596 45.95 -2.28 20.50
C GLN A 596 45.47 -2.80 19.14
N GLN A 597 45.61 -4.10 18.85
CA GLN A 597 45.11 -4.70 17.60
C GLN A 597 43.60 -4.60 17.45
N ILE A 598 42.84 -4.68 18.55
CA ILE A 598 41.38 -4.51 18.53
C ILE A 598 41.01 -3.03 18.32
N GLN A 599 41.68 -2.10 19.01
CA GLN A 599 41.46 -0.66 18.85
C GLN A 599 41.71 -0.19 17.41
N LEU A 600 42.61 -0.83 16.67
CA LEU A 600 42.89 -0.53 15.26
C LEU A 600 41.81 -1.05 14.29
N LYS A 601 40.87 -1.89 14.74
CA LYS A 601 39.80 -2.48 13.91
C LYS A 601 38.49 -1.69 13.91
N ILE A 602 38.42 -0.55 14.61
CA ILE A 602 37.24 0.31 14.61
C ILE A 602 36.83 0.68 13.18
N ASN A 603 35.53 0.67 12.90
CA ASN A 603 35.00 0.93 11.57
C ASN A 603 33.80 1.89 11.57
N ASN A 604 33.27 2.26 12.74
CA ASN A 604 32.15 3.17 12.87
C ASN A 604 32.30 4.18 14.02
N TYR A 605 31.60 5.30 13.93
CA TYR A 605 31.61 6.36 14.94
C TYR A 605 30.93 5.97 16.25
N TYR A 606 30.00 5.01 16.22
CA TYR A 606 29.32 4.51 17.42
C TYR A 606 30.01 3.30 18.04
N ASP A 607 31.14 2.84 17.49
CA ASP A 607 31.93 1.78 18.09
C ASP A 607 32.47 2.25 19.44
N SER A 608 32.31 1.40 20.46
CA SER A 608 32.92 1.63 21.76
C SER A 608 34.38 1.17 21.73
N ILE A 609 35.28 1.96 22.30
CA ILE A 609 36.70 1.62 22.31
C ILE A 609 36.94 0.53 23.37
N PHE A 610 37.45 -0.62 22.92
CA PHE A 610 37.91 -1.68 23.81
C PHE A 610 39.23 -1.27 24.46
N GLU A 611 39.29 -1.17 25.79
CA GLU A 611 40.48 -0.66 26.50
C GLU A 611 40.84 -1.46 27.76
N TRP A 612 42.03 -1.19 28.29
CA TRP A 612 42.39 -1.64 29.64
C TRP A 612 41.74 -0.74 30.68
N ILE A 613 41.05 -1.34 31.65
CA ILE A 613 40.31 -0.61 32.68
C ILE A 613 40.98 -0.88 34.03
N PRO A 614 41.57 0.14 34.69
CA PRO A 614 42.15 -0.04 36.02
C PRO A 614 41.08 -0.49 37.02
N TYR A 615 41.38 -1.54 37.81
CA TYR A 615 40.38 -2.14 38.71
C TYR A 615 39.79 -1.14 39.73
N HIS A 616 40.58 -0.17 40.19
CA HIS A 616 40.14 0.85 41.16
C HIS A 616 39.10 1.85 40.60
N GLU A 617 38.90 1.89 39.28
CA GLU A 617 37.86 2.69 38.63
C GLU A 617 36.47 2.05 38.70
N LEU A 618 36.40 0.78 39.10
CA LEU A 618 35.17 0.03 39.30
C LEU A 618 34.73 0.14 40.76
N ILE A 619 33.61 0.82 41.00
CA ILE A 619 33.01 1.00 42.34
C ILE A 619 31.63 0.34 42.44
N ASN A 620 31.14 0.19 43.67
CA ASN A 620 29.84 -0.43 43.97
C ASN A 620 29.69 -1.82 43.34
N ILE A 621 30.73 -2.66 43.48
CA ILE A 621 30.75 -4.01 42.90
C ILE A 621 29.79 -4.91 43.70
N ASN A 622 28.73 -5.39 43.05
CA ASN A 622 27.74 -6.30 43.64
C ASN A 622 27.64 -7.60 42.84
N GLU A 623 27.68 -8.75 43.50
CA GLU A 623 27.55 -10.06 42.85
C GLU A 623 26.09 -10.34 42.48
N ILE A 624 25.85 -10.75 41.22
CA ILE A 624 24.54 -11.26 40.78
C ILE A 624 24.50 -12.78 41.00
N ARG A 625 25.54 -13.46 40.53
CA ARG A 625 25.74 -14.90 40.66
C ARG A 625 27.23 -15.19 40.61
N LYS A 626 27.61 -16.42 40.96
CA LYS A 626 29.00 -16.88 40.96
C LYS A 626 29.72 -16.50 39.67
N GLY A 627 30.67 -15.56 39.77
CA GLY A 627 31.52 -15.11 38.66
C GLY A 627 30.96 -13.98 37.79
N ILE A 628 29.77 -13.45 38.09
CA ILE A 628 29.17 -12.29 37.41
C ILE A 628 28.77 -11.21 38.43
N PHE A 629 29.27 -10.00 38.23
CA PHE A 629 29.05 -8.85 39.11
C PHE A 629 28.51 -7.65 38.32
N THR A 630 27.87 -6.71 39.00
CA THR A 630 27.60 -5.36 38.50
C THR A 630 28.55 -4.38 39.15
N ALA A 631 28.94 -3.34 38.43
CA ALA A 631 29.73 -2.24 38.98
C ALA A 631 29.38 -0.93 38.28
N MET A 632 29.83 0.18 38.86
CA MET A 632 29.83 1.48 38.23
C MET A 632 31.27 1.84 37.88
N TRP A 633 31.51 2.11 36.60
CA TRP A 633 32.79 2.55 36.09
C TRP A 633 32.83 4.08 36.09
N LYS A 634 33.66 4.67 36.96
CA LYS A 634 33.74 6.13 37.17
C LYS A 634 34.12 6.88 35.91
N ASP A 635 35.25 6.50 35.30
CA ASP A 635 35.74 7.11 34.08
C ASP A 635 34.85 6.79 32.87
N GLY A 636 34.23 5.61 32.85
CA GLY A 636 33.30 5.20 31.80
C GLY A 636 33.92 5.10 30.41
N SER A 637 33.11 4.67 29.43
CA SER A 637 33.62 4.35 28.09
C SER A 637 34.05 5.58 27.29
N LEU A 638 35.09 5.40 26.49
CA LEU A 638 35.51 6.39 25.51
C LEU A 638 34.67 6.25 24.23
N CYS A 639 33.89 7.29 23.89
CA CYS A 639 33.02 7.31 22.72
C CYS A 639 33.20 8.59 21.88
N TYR A 640 32.92 8.51 20.58
CA TYR A 640 33.08 9.66 19.69
C TYR A 640 31.87 10.60 19.79
N SER A 641 32.11 11.86 20.16
CA SER A 641 31.07 12.89 20.19
C SER A 641 30.84 13.45 18.78
N LYS A 642 29.65 13.26 18.22
CA LYS A 642 29.23 13.85 16.93
C LYS A 642 29.31 15.38 16.93
N ILE A 643 28.92 15.98 18.04
CA ILE A 643 28.82 17.44 18.18
C ILE A 643 30.22 18.06 18.22
N GLU A 644 31.12 17.49 19.02
CA GLU A 644 32.46 18.05 19.22
C GLU A 644 33.54 17.41 18.35
N ARG A 645 33.18 16.41 17.54
CA ARG A 645 34.05 15.67 16.61
C ARG A 645 35.33 15.12 17.26
N LYS A 646 35.24 14.72 18.53
CA LYS A 646 36.35 14.16 19.31
C LYS A 646 35.86 13.10 20.29
N TYR A 647 36.78 12.25 20.74
CA TYR A 647 36.50 11.28 21.79
C TYR A 647 36.22 11.98 23.13
N LYS A 648 35.22 11.46 23.83
CA LYS A 648 34.84 11.86 25.18
C LYS A 648 34.57 10.63 26.03
N ARG A 649 34.85 10.75 27.32
CA ARG A 649 34.45 9.75 28.30
C ARG A 649 33.00 9.94 28.74
N LYS A 650 32.25 8.84 28.76
CA LYS A 650 30.88 8.79 29.29
C LYS A 650 30.93 8.38 30.76
N LEU A 651 31.13 9.37 31.61
CA LEU A 651 31.35 9.17 33.05
C LEU A 651 30.21 8.37 33.73
N ASN A 652 30.56 7.63 34.77
CA ASN A 652 29.66 6.88 35.65
C ASN A 652 28.79 5.85 34.91
N GLU A 653 29.42 5.00 34.10
CA GLU A 653 28.72 3.99 33.31
C GLU A 653 28.48 2.72 34.12
N LYS A 654 27.24 2.23 34.15
CA LYS A 654 26.90 0.94 34.77
C LYS A 654 27.41 -0.18 33.85
N VAL A 655 28.19 -1.10 34.39
CA VAL A 655 28.84 -2.19 33.66
C VAL A 655 28.57 -3.55 34.34
N LEU A 656 28.66 -4.61 33.55
CA LEU A 656 28.67 -5.98 34.06
C LEU A 656 30.11 -6.51 34.05
N ILE A 657 30.51 -7.24 35.08
CA ILE A 657 31.84 -7.83 35.19
C ILE A 657 31.69 -9.35 35.11
N LYS A 658 32.42 -9.99 34.20
CA LYS A 658 32.54 -11.45 34.12
C LYS A 658 33.96 -11.87 34.51
N CYS A 659 34.10 -12.69 35.55
CA CYS A 659 35.41 -13.22 35.96
C CYS A 659 35.87 -14.36 35.06
N LEU A 660 37.13 -14.30 34.60
CA LEU A 660 37.78 -15.39 33.86
C LEU A 660 38.61 -16.19 34.86
N TYR A 661 38.03 -17.23 35.46
CA TYR A 661 38.70 -18.01 36.49
C TYR A 661 39.97 -18.72 35.97
N ASN A 662 40.99 -18.82 36.84
CA ASN A 662 42.29 -19.46 36.54
C ASN A 662 43.05 -18.78 35.39
N SER A 663 42.87 -17.47 35.19
CA SER A 663 43.49 -16.71 34.09
C SER A 663 44.75 -15.95 34.53
N GLN A 664 45.32 -16.30 35.68
CA GLN A 664 46.53 -15.68 36.24
C GLN A 664 47.67 -15.51 35.24
N ASN A 665 47.78 -16.42 34.25
CA ASN A 665 48.63 -16.28 33.07
C ASN A 665 47.78 -16.27 31.80
N ILE A 666 47.79 -15.15 31.06
CA ILE A 666 47.12 -15.06 29.75
C ILE A 666 47.69 -16.12 28.80
N ASN A 667 46.84 -17.06 28.42
CA ASN A 667 47.10 -18.04 27.36
C ASN A 667 46.18 -17.77 26.15
N ASN A 668 46.44 -18.44 25.03
CA ASN A 668 45.64 -18.26 23.80
C ASN A 668 44.15 -18.60 24.00
N LEU A 669 43.82 -19.46 24.97
CA LEU A 669 42.44 -19.81 25.30
C LEU A 669 41.68 -18.62 25.93
N SER A 670 42.30 -17.91 26.88
CA SER A 670 41.74 -16.71 27.49
C SER A 670 41.59 -15.56 26.48
N LEU A 671 42.55 -15.42 25.56
CA LEU A 671 42.46 -14.43 24.48
C LEU A 671 41.34 -14.75 23.49
N ASN A 672 41.11 -16.03 23.18
CA ASN A 672 39.98 -16.45 22.34
C ASN A 672 38.63 -16.17 23.00
N GLU A 673 38.50 -16.40 24.32
CA GLU A 673 37.27 -16.08 25.05
C GLU A 673 36.99 -14.57 25.09
N ILE A 674 38.04 -13.75 25.29
CA ILE A 674 37.95 -12.29 25.18
C ILE A 674 37.56 -11.90 23.76
N ALA A 675 38.20 -12.46 22.73
CA ALA A 675 37.95 -12.15 21.33
C ALA A 675 36.48 -12.39 20.93
N TYR A 676 35.86 -13.46 21.43
CA TYR A 676 34.46 -13.77 21.15
C TYR A 676 33.48 -12.77 21.78
N SER A 677 33.92 -12.01 22.78
CA SER A 677 33.08 -11.13 23.59
C SER A 677 33.34 -9.63 23.34
N ILE A 678 34.19 -9.27 22.36
CA ILE A 678 34.64 -7.90 22.11
C ILE A 678 33.48 -6.95 21.81
N GLU A 679 32.57 -7.33 20.92
CA GLU A 679 31.45 -6.46 20.50
C GLU A 679 30.52 -6.08 21.67
N GLU A 680 30.57 -6.88 22.75
CA GLU A 680 29.72 -6.76 23.93
C GLU A 680 30.47 -6.21 25.14
N SER A 681 31.76 -5.89 25.00
CA SER A 681 32.61 -5.44 26.09
C SER A 681 33.18 -4.04 25.86
N TYR A 682 33.47 -3.38 26.97
CA TYR A 682 34.25 -2.15 26.99
C TYR A 682 35.74 -2.41 27.17
N GLY A 683 36.12 -3.57 27.72
CA GLY A 683 37.51 -3.80 28.03
C GLY A 683 37.81 -4.95 28.96
N VAL A 684 39.08 -5.03 29.35
CA VAL A 684 39.59 -6.01 30.31
C VAL A 684 40.16 -5.27 31.51
N SER A 685 40.01 -5.87 32.68
CA SER A 685 40.70 -5.47 33.91
C SER A 685 41.34 -6.70 34.56
N GLN A 686 42.07 -6.50 35.65
CA GLN A 686 42.62 -7.61 36.44
C GLN A 686 42.31 -7.39 37.92
N ASN A 687 41.78 -8.42 38.56
CA ASN A 687 41.54 -8.39 39.99
C ASN A 687 42.88 -8.33 40.74
N PRO A 688 43.15 -7.31 41.57
CA PRO A 688 44.44 -7.15 42.24
C PRO A 688 44.73 -8.26 43.24
N ASN A 689 43.68 -8.89 43.80
CA ASN A 689 43.78 -9.93 44.82
C ASN A 689 43.96 -11.32 44.21
N THR A 690 43.08 -11.71 43.27
CA THR A 690 43.12 -13.07 42.68
C THR A 690 44.09 -13.19 41.50
N LYS A 691 44.51 -12.04 40.93
CA LYS A 691 45.26 -11.93 39.68
C LYS A 691 44.54 -12.46 38.43
N ASP A 692 43.27 -12.85 38.56
CA ASP A 692 42.45 -13.23 37.42
C ASP A 692 42.06 -11.99 36.60
N PHE A 693 42.05 -12.15 35.28
CA PHE A 693 41.47 -11.18 34.39
C PHE A 693 39.94 -11.20 34.48
N ILE A 694 39.35 -10.02 34.33
CA ILE A 694 37.91 -9.81 34.32
C ILE A 694 37.52 -9.04 33.07
N LEU A 695 36.41 -9.44 32.47
CA LEU A 695 35.86 -8.78 31.29
C LEU A 695 34.81 -7.77 31.73
N ILE A 696 34.90 -6.54 31.22
CA ILE A 696 33.96 -5.46 31.49
C ILE A 696 32.98 -5.38 30.32
N LEU A 697 31.75 -5.80 30.55
CA LEU A 697 30.68 -5.98 29.59
C LEU A 697 29.71 -4.79 29.57
N GLN A 698 29.17 -4.49 28.40
CA GLN A 698 28.15 -3.46 28.20
C GLN A 698 26.84 -3.91 28.84
N PHE A 699 26.45 -3.27 29.93
CA PHE A 699 25.31 -3.68 30.75
C PHE A 699 23.98 -3.81 29.98
N LYS A 700 23.80 -3.02 28.91
CA LYS A 700 22.59 -3.03 28.09
C LYS A 700 22.27 -4.39 27.42
N TYR A 701 23.26 -5.25 27.23
CA TYR A 701 23.08 -6.57 26.59
C TYR A 701 22.78 -7.69 27.57
N TYR A 702 22.76 -7.40 28.87
CA TYR A 702 22.68 -8.40 29.92
C TYR A 702 21.55 -8.09 30.89
N CYS A 703 20.92 -9.13 31.39
CA CYS A 703 19.83 -9.00 32.33
C CYS A 703 20.33 -8.59 33.73
N GLU A 704 19.71 -7.54 34.29
CA GLU A 704 20.02 -7.04 35.63
C GLU A 704 19.77 -8.09 36.73
N ASN A 705 18.82 -9.01 36.50
CA ASN A 705 18.36 -9.95 37.53
C ASN A 705 19.17 -11.24 37.59
N CYS A 706 19.65 -11.75 36.45
CA CYS A 706 20.34 -13.04 36.39
C CYS A 706 21.75 -12.99 35.76
N GLY A 707 22.12 -11.87 35.15
CA GLY A 707 23.41 -11.70 34.48
C GLY A 707 23.56 -12.52 33.19
N GLU A 708 22.48 -13.13 32.67
CA GLU A 708 22.49 -13.77 31.35
C GLU A 708 22.39 -12.74 30.24
N LYS A 709 23.01 -13.06 29.11
CA LYS A 709 22.92 -12.27 27.89
C LYS A 709 21.51 -12.36 27.31
N TYR A 710 20.99 -11.23 26.85
CA TYR A 710 19.75 -11.18 26.09
C TYR A 710 19.94 -11.84 24.71
N ASN A 711 19.00 -12.72 24.31
CA ASN A 711 19.15 -13.48 23.07
C ASN A 711 18.85 -12.67 21.80
N ASN A 712 18.12 -11.55 21.93
CA ASN A 712 17.66 -10.74 20.82
C ASN A 712 17.34 -9.31 21.27
N GLN A 713 17.11 -8.40 20.30
CA GLN A 713 16.79 -7.00 20.56
C GLN A 713 15.52 -6.80 21.40
N PHE A 714 14.55 -7.72 21.32
CA PHE A 714 13.34 -7.65 22.13
C PHE A 714 13.64 -7.83 23.63
N GLU A 715 14.47 -8.81 23.98
CA GLU A 715 14.83 -9.02 25.39
C GLU A 715 15.59 -7.80 25.95
N ILE A 716 16.42 -7.14 25.11
CA ILE A 716 17.08 -5.87 25.43
C ILE A 716 16.05 -4.76 25.68
N ASP A 717 15.14 -4.54 24.73
CA ASP A 717 14.18 -3.42 24.77
C ASP A 717 13.16 -3.59 25.90
N SER A 718 12.69 -4.81 26.13
CA SER A 718 11.74 -5.15 27.19
C SER A 718 12.38 -5.30 28.57
N LYS A 719 13.72 -5.36 28.63
CA LYS A 719 14.51 -5.76 29.79
C LYS A 719 14.14 -7.13 30.38
N ASN A 720 13.37 -7.95 29.67
CA ASN A 720 12.88 -9.24 30.13
C ASN A 720 13.70 -10.38 29.51
N CYS A 721 14.50 -11.05 30.33
CA CYS A 721 15.40 -12.11 29.85
C CYS A 721 14.70 -13.47 29.79
N MET A 722 14.96 -14.27 28.75
CA MET A 722 14.33 -15.59 28.60
C MET A 722 14.59 -16.50 29.80
N SER A 723 15.82 -16.53 30.30
CA SER A 723 16.17 -17.33 31.48
C SER A 723 15.32 -16.92 32.69
N CYS A 724 15.16 -15.64 32.93
CA CYS A 724 14.37 -15.06 34.01
C CYS A 724 12.87 -15.41 33.85
N GLN A 725 12.38 -15.38 32.61
CA GLN A 725 11.01 -15.74 32.29
C GLN A 725 10.74 -17.24 32.45
N THR A 726 11.74 -18.11 32.29
CA THR A 726 11.55 -19.57 32.19
C THR A 726 12.26 -20.38 33.27
N ASN A 727 12.92 -19.72 34.23
CA ASN A 727 13.74 -20.36 35.28
C ASN A 727 12.95 -21.33 36.19
N HIS A 728 11.62 -21.28 36.17
CA HIS A 728 10.75 -22.10 37.02
C HIS A 728 10.01 -23.20 36.25
N GLU A 729 10.23 -23.35 34.94
CA GLU A 729 9.33 -24.11 34.06
C GLU A 729 9.97 -25.36 33.42
N SER A 730 9.09 -26.24 32.93
CA SER A 730 9.46 -27.39 32.10
C SER A 730 10.28 -26.95 30.87
N ASN A 731 11.35 -27.68 30.55
CA ASN A 731 12.16 -27.46 29.34
C ASN A 731 11.27 -27.38 28.07
N LYS A 732 10.18 -28.16 28.00
CA LYS A 732 9.25 -28.13 26.84
C LYS A 732 8.54 -26.79 26.66
N ILE A 733 8.20 -26.09 27.74
CA ILE A 733 7.53 -24.77 27.67
C ILE A 733 8.52 -23.69 27.27
N LYS A 734 9.76 -23.77 27.77
CA LYS A 734 10.85 -22.92 27.34
C LYS A 734 11.11 -23.07 25.83
N ASP A 735 11.19 -24.31 25.35
CA ASP A 735 11.37 -24.63 23.93
C ASP A 735 10.21 -24.09 23.08
N LEU A 736 8.95 -24.23 23.55
CA LEU A 736 7.76 -23.68 22.89
C LEU A 736 7.85 -22.16 22.72
N ILE A 737 8.16 -21.42 23.78
CA ILE A 737 8.24 -19.95 23.73
C ILE A 737 9.37 -19.53 22.77
N GLN A 738 10.51 -20.23 22.82
CA GLN A 738 11.63 -19.96 21.93
C GLN A 738 11.27 -20.22 20.46
N GLU A 739 10.64 -21.36 20.16
CA GLU A 739 10.19 -21.73 18.82
C GLU A 739 9.17 -20.72 18.27
N ILE A 740 8.20 -20.29 19.08
CA ILE A 740 7.21 -19.29 18.66
C ILE A 740 7.89 -17.95 18.33
N ARG A 741 8.82 -17.51 19.18
CA ARG A 741 9.55 -16.23 18.99
C ARG A 741 10.51 -16.24 17.81
N LEU A 742 11.19 -17.35 17.52
CA LEU A 742 12.10 -17.45 16.37
C LEU A 742 11.37 -17.34 15.03
N ASN A 743 10.09 -17.72 14.99
CA ASN A 743 9.25 -17.66 13.80
C ASN A 743 8.57 -16.28 13.59
N VAL A 744 8.89 -15.28 14.42
CA VAL A 744 8.33 -13.93 14.32
C VAL A 744 9.07 -13.12 13.25
N ASN A 745 8.36 -12.75 12.18
CA ASN A 745 8.86 -11.79 11.19
C ASN A 745 8.90 -10.37 11.80
N HIS A 746 9.89 -9.55 11.43
CA HIS A 746 10.11 -8.18 11.94
C HIS A 746 8.93 -7.21 11.76
N GLU A 747 7.87 -7.63 11.07
CA GLU A 747 6.63 -6.87 10.84
C GLU A 747 5.50 -7.23 11.82
N SER A 748 5.67 -8.21 12.71
CA SER A 748 4.62 -8.57 13.66
C SER A 748 4.61 -7.60 14.86
N ASN A 749 3.47 -6.98 15.12
CA ASN A 749 3.28 -5.98 16.18
C ASN A 749 3.00 -6.59 17.58
N MET A 750 3.17 -7.90 17.77
CA MET A 750 2.78 -8.62 18.98
C MET A 750 3.71 -9.80 19.24
N ILE A 751 4.16 -9.97 20.48
CA ILE A 751 5.09 -11.02 20.88
C ILE A 751 4.43 -11.98 21.88
N PHE A 752 4.69 -13.26 21.70
CA PHE A 752 4.26 -14.32 22.63
C PHE A 752 5.20 -14.35 23.85
N GLU A 753 4.63 -14.24 25.06
CA GLU A 753 5.40 -14.13 26.32
C GLU A 753 5.02 -15.20 27.36
N TRP A 754 5.97 -15.52 28.24
CA TRP A 754 5.63 -16.06 29.55
C TRP A 754 5.13 -14.91 30.42
N ILE A 755 3.94 -15.06 30.99
CA ILE A 755 3.32 -14.05 31.83
C ILE A 755 3.27 -14.59 33.26
N SER A 756 4.02 -13.96 34.16
CA SER A 756 4.03 -14.39 35.56
C SER A 756 2.65 -14.20 36.19
N TYR A 757 2.19 -15.18 36.97
CA TYR A 757 0.81 -15.19 37.48
C TYR A 757 0.52 -14.00 38.43
N ASP A 758 1.53 -13.49 39.15
CA ASP A 758 1.42 -12.30 40.02
C ASP A 758 1.14 -10.99 39.26
N GLN A 759 1.38 -10.98 37.94
CA GLN A 759 1.04 -9.88 37.05
C GLN A 759 -0.43 -9.86 36.64
N LEU A 760 -1.17 -10.94 36.91
CA LEU A 760 -2.59 -11.09 36.60
C LEU A 760 -3.42 -10.76 37.84
N VAL A 761 -4.10 -9.62 37.83
CA VAL A 761 -4.98 -9.19 38.93
C VAL A 761 -6.44 -9.13 38.49
N ASP A 762 -7.35 -8.98 39.47
CA ASP A 762 -8.80 -8.99 39.25
C ASP A 762 -9.31 -10.22 38.48
N VAL A 763 -8.74 -11.39 38.79
CA VAL A 763 -9.10 -12.66 38.15
C VAL A 763 -10.54 -13.03 38.49
N LYS A 764 -11.42 -13.08 37.48
CA LYS A 764 -12.86 -13.40 37.62
C LYS A 764 -13.28 -14.47 36.62
N GLU A 765 -13.97 -15.51 37.07
CA GLU A 765 -14.50 -16.55 36.19
C GLU A 765 -15.58 -15.96 35.26
N ILE A 766 -15.44 -16.21 33.95
CA ILE A 766 -16.38 -15.72 32.92
C ILE A 766 -17.05 -16.84 32.12
N GLY A 767 -16.56 -18.08 32.25
CA GLY A 767 -17.18 -19.25 31.65
C GLY A 767 -16.48 -20.54 32.04
N LYS A 768 -17.23 -21.64 32.08
CA LYS A 768 -16.73 -22.97 32.40
C LYS A 768 -17.22 -23.97 31.34
N GLY A 769 -16.28 -24.65 30.70
CA GLY A 769 -16.54 -25.71 29.72
C GLY A 769 -16.30 -27.10 30.31
N GLY A 770 -16.37 -28.13 29.46
CA GLY A 770 -16.13 -29.52 29.87
C GLY A 770 -14.66 -29.82 30.24
N PHE A 771 -13.71 -29.10 29.63
CA PHE A 771 -12.27 -29.37 29.75
C PHE A 771 -11.45 -28.18 30.25
N SER A 772 -12.06 -27.00 30.32
CA SER A 772 -11.36 -25.76 30.68
C SER A 772 -12.28 -24.78 31.40
N THR A 773 -11.67 -23.92 32.20
CA THR A 773 -12.34 -22.75 32.80
C THR A 773 -11.69 -21.48 32.27
N VAL A 774 -12.52 -20.50 31.90
CA VAL A 774 -12.09 -19.23 31.34
C VAL A 774 -12.33 -18.12 32.36
N TYR A 775 -11.29 -17.32 32.61
CA TYR A 775 -11.31 -16.17 33.49
C TYR A 775 -11.03 -14.88 32.70
N SER A 776 -11.45 -13.74 33.23
CA SER A 776 -10.95 -12.41 32.85
C SER A 776 -9.94 -11.93 33.89
N ALA A 777 -8.93 -11.17 33.48
CA ALA A 777 -7.96 -10.56 34.38
C ALA A 777 -7.39 -9.25 33.78
N ILE A 778 -6.72 -8.47 34.61
CA ILE A 778 -5.90 -7.33 34.21
C ILE A 778 -4.44 -7.75 34.28
N TRP A 779 -3.73 -7.67 33.15
CA TRP A 779 -2.29 -7.85 33.08
C TRP A 779 -1.58 -6.51 33.34
N LYS A 780 -0.94 -6.39 34.51
CA LYS A 780 -0.30 -5.15 35.00
C LYS A 780 0.75 -4.60 34.04
N ASP A 781 1.77 -5.40 33.71
CA ASP A 781 2.81 -4.99 32.75
C ASP A 781 2.23 -4.70 31.37
N GLY A 782 1.22 -5.47 30.97
CA GLY A 782 0.47 -5.27 29.74
C GLY A 782 1.22 -5.65 28.46
N LEU A 783 0.50 -5.54 27.33
CA LEU A 783 0.98 -6.01 26.04
C LEU A 783 2.12 -5.15 25.50
N LEU A 784 3.21 -5.78 25.06
CA LEU A 784 4.27 -5.08 24.34
C LEU A 784 3.89 -4.92 22.85
N THR A 785 3.77 -3.68 22.39
CA THR A 785 3.45 -3.33 21.00
C THR A 785 4.62 -2.61 20.35
N TYR A 786 4.82 -2.87 19.05
CA TYR A 786 5.86 -2.21 18.26
C TYR A 786 5.33 -0.93 17.63
N ASN A 787 6.00 0.20 17.86
CA ASN A 787 5.65 1.48 17.24
C ASN A 787 6.76 1.92 16.29
N GLY A 788 6.47 1.85 14.98
CA GLY A 788 7.39 2.25 13.91
C GLY A 788 6.91 3.50 13.19
N THR A 789 7.52 4.65 13.46
CA THR A 789 7.48 5.79 12.52
C THR A 789 8.78 5.79 11.70
N ARG A 790 8.81 6.47 10.54
CA ARG A 790 10.00 6.51 9.65
C ARG A 790 11.30 6.95 10.36
N ASN A 791 11.19 7.62 11.52
CA ASN A 791 12.31 8.20 12.24
C ASN A 791 12.54 7.62 13.66
N SER A 792 11.70 6.71 14.15
CA SER A 792 11.91 6.03 15.44
C SER A 792 11.20 4.68 15.48
N LYS A 793 11.95 3.62 15.81
CA LYS A 793 11.45 2.26 16.05
C LYS A 793 11.70 1.93 17.51
N TYR A 794 10.64 1.80 18.31
CA TYR A 794 10.76 1.37 19.70
C TYR A 794 9.55 0.54 20.12
N TRP A 795 9.74 -0.33 21.09
CA TRP A 795 8.68 -1.10 21.72
C TRP A 795 8.07 -0.32 22.88
N ASN A 796 6.74 -0.39 23.04
CA ASN A 796 6.01 0.24 24.12
C ASN A 796 5.12 -0.79 24.82
N ARG A 797 5.03 -0.76 26.16
CA ARG A 797 4.10 -1.61 26.92
C ARG A 797 2.80 -0.86 27.19
N GLU A 798 1.68 -1.46 26.82
CA GLU A 798 0.33 -0.99 27.16
C GLU A 798 -0.09 -1.55 28.52
N SER A 799 0.39 -0.94 29.61
CA SER A 799 0.11 -1.38 30.98
C SER A 799 -1.39 -1.55 31.26
N ASN A 800 -1.74 -2.46 32.17
CA ASN A 800 -3.12 -2.77 32.58
C ASN A 800 -4.01 -3.27 31.43
N THR A 801 -3.44 -4.09 30.54
CA THR A 801 -4.20 -4.72 29.44
C THR A 801 -5.19 -5.74 30.01
N LYS A 802 -6.47 -5.66 29.61
CA LYS A 802 -7.48 -6.66 29.95
C LYS A 802 -7.32 -7.91 29.09
N VAL A 803 -7.26 -9.08 29.73
CA VAL A 803 -6.97 -10.36 29.09
C VAL A 803 -7.99 -11.44 29.47
N ALA A 804 -8.12 -12.46 28.62
CA ALA A 804 -8.86 -13.68 28.92
C ALA A 804 -7.88 -14.83 29.22
N LEU A 805 -8.12 -15.60 30.27
CA LEU A 805 -7.27 -16.68 30.74
C LEU A 805 -8.00 -18.00 30.54
N LYS A 806 -7.55 -18.86 29.63
CA LYS A 806 -8.08 -20.23 29.48
C LYS A 806 -7.21 -21.19 30.28
N CYS A 807 -7.78 -21.75 31.35
CA CYS A 807 -7.12 -22.74 32.20
C CYS A 807 -7.59 -24.14 31.79
N LEU A 808 -6.69 -24.98 31.27
CA LEU A 808 -7.00 -26.38 30.98
C LEU A 808 -6.84 -27.22 32.25
N HIS A 809 -7.86 -27.98 32.62
CA HIS A 809 -7.79 -28.83 33.81
C HIS A 809 -6.78 -29.97 33.64
N ASN A 810 -5.97 -30.26 34.66
CA ASN A 810 -4.96 -31.33 34.67
C ASN A 810 -3.93 -31.20 33.54
N SER A 811 -3.63 -29.98 33.07
CA SER A 811 -2.74 -29.77 31.92
C SER A 811 -1.32 -30.28 32.17
N GLN A 812 -0.91 -30.41 33.43
CA GLN A 812 0.39 -30.98 33.80
C GLN A 812 0.57 -32.42 33.30
N ASN A 813 -0.49 -33.22 33.35
CA ASN A 813 -0.46 -34.62 32.92
C ASN A 813 -0.57 -34.75 31.39
N PHE A 814 -0.91 -33.67 30.69
CA PHE A 814 -1.15 -33.63 29.24
C PHE A 814 -0.44 -32.44 28.57
N LEU A 815 0.81 -32.20 28.96
CA LEU A 815 1.59 -31.05 28.49
C LEU A 815 1.71 -30.98 26.97
N ASP A 816 1.86 -32.11 26.29
CA ASP A 816 1.98 -32.14 24.82
C ASP A 816 0.69 -31.66 24.15
N LYS A 817 -0.50 -32.03 24.68
CA LYS A 817 -1.79 -31.53 24.17
C LYS A 817 -1.95 -30.02 24.36
N PHE A 818 -1.48 -29.50 25.50
CA PHE A 818 -1.45 -28.06 25.74
C PHE A 818 -0.55 -27.34 24.73
N ILE A 819 0.66 -27.87 24.49
CA ILE A 819 1.61 -27.31 23.53
C ILE A 819 1.04 -27.32 22.12
N ASP A 820 0.42 -28.43 21.70
CA ASP A 820 -0.20 -28.56 20.38
C ASP A 820 -1.34 -27.54 20.18
N GLU A 821 -2.15 -27.30 21.21
CA GLU A 821 -3.19 -26.27 21.17
C GLU A 821 -2.60 -24.86 21.04
N VAL A 822 -1.55 -24.53 21.79
CA VAL A 822 -0.86 -23.23 21.64
C VAL A 822 -0.32 -23.07 20.22
N LYS A 823 0.32 -24.10 19.66
CA LYS A 823 0.91 -24.07 18.30
C LYS A 823 -0.14 -23.98 17.18
N ALA A 824 -1.40 -24.35 17.45
CA ALA A 824 -2.48 -24.19 16.49
C ALA A 824 -2.83 -22.71 16.24
N TYR A 825 -2.57 -21.83 17.21
CA TYR A 825 -2.79 -20.39 17.04
C TYR A 825 -1.73 -19.75 16.13
N PRO A 826 -2.08 -18.69 15.38
CA PRO A 826 -1.10 -17.94 14.63
C PRO A 826 -0.13 -17.16 15.53
N ASN A 827 1.17 -17.27 15.25
CA ASN A 827 2.24 -16.56 15.97
C ASN A 827 2.39 -15.08 15.56
N GLN A 828 1.41 -14.49 14.88
CA GLN A 828 1.42 -13.09 14.46
C GLN A 828 0.00 -12.51 14.56
N LYS A 829 -0.10 -11.18 14.58
CA LYS A 829 -1.40 -10.50 14.62
C LYS A 829 -2.16 -10.74 13.32
N ILE A 830 -3.16 -11.61 13.37
CA ILE A 830 -4.01 -11.97 12.25
C ILE A 830 -5.44 -11.62 12.63
N LYS A 831 -6.12 -10.82 11.78
CA LYS A 831 -7.57 -10.55 11.94
C LYS A 831 -8.35 -11.89 11.97
N ASN A 832 -9.59 -11.96 12.44
CA ASN A 832 -10.45 -13.17 12.29
C ASN A 832 -10.08 -14.42 13.11
N ILE A 833 -8.92 -14.50 13.75
CA ILE A 833 -8.55 -15.57 14.69
C ILE A 833 -8.16 -14.92 16.02
N LEU A 834 -8.56 -15.51 17.14
CA LEU A 834 -8.27 -14.97 18.48
C LEU A 834 -6.76 -14.84 18.71
N GLU A 835 -6.33 -13.67 19.16
CA GLU A 835 -4.92 -13.34 19.44
C GLU A 835 -4.49 -13.97 20.79
N ILE A 836 -3.42 -14.78 20.77
CA ILE A 836 -2.81 -15.38 21.97
C ILE A 836 -1.56 -14.60 22.39
N TYR A 837 -1.62 -13.91 23.54
CA TYR A 837 -0.53 -13.08 24.05
C TYR A 837 0.58 -13.90 24.70
N GLY A 838 0.27 -15.07 25.22
CA GLY A 838 1.26 -15.85 25.94
C GLY A 838 0.68 -16.98 26.75
N VAL A 839 1.51 -17.49 27.65
CA VAL A 839 1.15 -18.55 28.59
C VAL A 839 1.57 -18.18 30.01
N SER A 840 0.86 -18.74 30.97
CA SER A 840 1.12 -18.60 32.41
C SER A 840 0.90 -19.95 33.10
N GLN A 841 1.11 -20.02 34.41
CA GLN A 841 0.81 -21.20 35.21
C GLN A 841 0.20 -20.79 36.54
N ASN A 842 -0.87 -21.46 36.93
CA ASN A 842 -1.48 -21.25 38.24
C ASN A 842 -0.52 -21.73 39.34
N PRO A 843 -0.09 -20.89 40.30
CA PRO A 843 0.90 -21.30 41.29
C PRO A 843 0.39 -22.37 42.26
N GLN A 844 -0.94 -22.48 42.44
CA GLN A 844 -1.59 -23.44 43.35
C GLN A 844 -1.92 -24.77 42.67
N THR A 845 -2.66 -24.75 41.57
CA THR A 845 -3.05 -25.99 40.87
C THR A 845 -1.95 -26.52 39.96
N LYS A 846 -0.99 -25.66 39.62
CA LYS A 846 0.08 -25.91 38.65
C LYS A 846 -0.41 -26.18 37.22
N ASP A 847 -1.69 -25.93 36.95
CA ASP A 847 -2.23 -25.97 35.59
C ASP A 847 -1.69 -24.78 34.78
N TYR A 848 -1.38 -25.05 33.51
CA TYR A 848 -0.98 -24.06 32.53
C TYR A 848 -2.21 -23.30 32.01
N ILE A 849 -1.97 -22.03 31.71
CA ILE A 849 -2.97 -21.04 31.35
C ILE A 849 -2.56 -20.43 30.01
N MET A 850 -3.47 -20.38 29.06
CA MET A 850 -3.30 -19.58 27.84
C MET A 850 -3.87 -18.19 28.06
N VAL A 851 -3.10 -17.17 27.70
CA VAL A 851 -3.49 -15.76 27.87
C VAL A 851 -3.86 -15.19 26.50
N PHE A 852 -5.12 -14.80 26.34
CA PHE A 852 -5.68 -14.28 25.10
C PHE A 852 -6.09 -12.82 25.23
N LYS A 853 -6.24 -12.17 24.07
CA LYS A 853 -6.98 -10.91 23.97
C LYS A 853 -8.40 -11.07 24.51
N TYR A 854 -8.82 -10.16 25.36
CA TYR A 854 -10.19 -10.15 25.87
C TYR A 854 -11.18 -9.69 24.79
N ALA A 855 -12.28 -10.44 24.62
CA ALA A 855 -13.34 -10.12 23.66
C ALA A 855 -14.53 -9.47 24.40
N GLU A 856 -14.68 -8.14 24.26
CA GLU A 856 -15.69 -7.37 25.03
C GLU A 856 -17.14 -7.81 24.72
N GLY A 857 -17.43 -8.21 23.48
CA GLY A 857 -18.77 -8.65 23.06
C GLY A 857 -19.09 -10.11 23.40
N GLY A 858 -18.17 -10.84 24.04
CA GLY A 858 -18.34 -12.26 24.39
C GLY A 858 -18.52 -13.17 23.17
N ASN A 859 -19.15 -14.33 23.36
CA ASN A 859 -19.44 -15.27 22.27
C ASN A 859 -20.73 -14.94 21.50
N LEU A 860 -20.83 -15.42 20.27
CA LEU A 860 -21.96 -15.15 19.38
C LEU A 860 -23.29 -15.69 19.93
N ASN A 861 -23.26 -16.77 20.72
CA ASN A 861 -24.45 -17.33 21.38
C ASN A 861 -25.21 -16.32 22.24
N LYS A 862 -24.52 -15.38 22.89
CA LYS A 862 -25.16 -14.36 23.75
C LYS A 862 -25.74 -13.18 22.96
N ASN A 863 -25.51 -13.12 21.65
CA ASN A 863 -25.83 -11.97 20.80
C ASN A 863 -27.10 -12.23 19.95
N TYR A 864 -28.26 -12.29 20.59
CA TYR A 864 -29.55 -12.57 19.92
C TYR A 864 -30.12 -11.39 19.10
N ASN A 865 -29.53 -10.19 19.18
CA ASN A 865 -29.97 -8.97 18.51
C ASN A 865 -29.07 -8.61 17.31
N LEU A 866 -28.78 -9.56 16.43
CA LEU A 866 -27.94 -9.35 15.25
C LEU A 866 -28.79 -8.98 14.05
N ASN A 867 -28.72 -7.72 13.61
CA ASN A 867 -29.23 -7.34 12.29
C ASN A 867 -28.42 -8.01 11.17
N TRP A 868 -28.95 -8.03 9.96
CA TRP A 868 -28.30 -8.66 8.81
C TRP A 868 -26.95 -8.04 8.48
N GLN A 869 -26.77 -6.73 8.63
CA GLN A 869 -25.47 -6.07 8.40
C GLN A 869 -24.38 -6.68 9.26
N LYS A 870 -24.64 -6.75 10.57
CA LYS A 870 -23.72 -7.32 11.57
C LYS A 870 -23.54 -8.81 11.33
N GLY A 871 -24.62 -9.54 11.06
CA GLY A 871 -24.58 -10.97 10.76
C GLY A 871 -23.74 -11.30 9.51
N LEU A 872 -23.90 -10.56 8.42
CA LEU A 872 -23.12 -10.73 7.19
C LEU A 872 -21.65 -10.31 7.37
N LYS A 873 -21.38 -9.27 8.17
CA LYS A 873 -20.00 -8.91 8.57
C LYS A 873 -19.36 -10.07 9.33
N ILE A 874 -20.04 -10.61 10.35
CA ILE A 874 -19.57 -11.75 11.15
C ILE A 874 -19.29 -12.97 10.25
N LEU A 875 -20.19 -13.32 9.33
CA LEU A 875 -19.96 -14.43 8.39
C LEU A 875 -18.73 -14.23 7.51
N SER A 876 -18.51 -13.00 7.02
CA SER A 876 -17.32 -12.66 6.24
C SER A 876 -16.05 -12.80 7.09
N GLU A 877 -16.08 -12.36 8.33
CA GLU A 877 -14.93 -12.48 9.24
C GLU A 877 -14.68 -13.97 9.59
N ILE A 878 -15.71 -14.77 9.84
CA ILE A 878 -15.59 -16.22 10.09
C ILE A 878 -14.99 -16.93 8.87
N ILE A 879 -15.49 -16.70 7.65
CA ILE A 879 -14.99 -17.41 6.47
C ILE A 879 -13.54 -17.01 6.13
N ASN A 880 -13.16 -15.76 6.38
CA ASN A 880 -11.76 -15.32 6.27
C ASN A 880 -10.87 -16.00 7.31
N GLY A 881 -11.33 -16.14 8.56
CA GLY A 881 -10.62 -16.88 9.60
C GLY A 881 -10.47 -18.37 9.24
N LEU A 882 -11.56 -19.00 8.81
CA LEU A 882 -11.57 -20.42 8.43
C LEU A 882 -10.67 -20.68 7.22
N GLY A 883 -10.67 -19.80 6.23
CA GLY A 883 -9.77 -19.87 5.10
C GLY A 883 -8.29 -19.88 5.50
N ARG A 884 -7.91 -19.13 6.55
CA ARG A 884 -6.54 -19.14 7.08
C ARG A 884 -6.19 -20.44 7.80
N ILE A 885 -7.14 -21.04 8.51
CA ILE A 885 -6.98 -22.37 9.12
C ILE A 885 -6.78 -23.42 8.02
N HIS A 886 -7.65 -23.41 7.02
CA HIS A 886 -7.63 -24.35 5.89
C HIS A 886 -6.38 -24.23 5.02
N GLN A 887 -5.85 -23.01 4.81
CA GLN A 887 -4.58 -22.78 4.11
C GLN A 887 -3.37 -23.41 4.81
N LYS A 888 -3.43 -23.61 6.13
CA LYS A 888 -2.40 -24.33 6.89
C LYS A 888 -2.62 -25.86 6.90
N HIS A 889 -3.54 -26.36 6.08
CA HIS A 889 -3.98 -27.77 6.08
C HIS A 889 -4.50 -28.24 7.44
N LEU A 890 -5.06 -27.32 8.23
CA LEU A 890 -5.75 -27.60 9.48
C LEU A 890 -7.28 -27.64 9.27
N VAL A 891 -7.97 -28.38 10.12
CA VAL A 891 -9.44 -28.43 10.24
C VAL A 891 -9.80 -28.09 11.69
N HIS A 892 -10.83 -27.29 11.91
CA HIS A 892 -11.18 -26.80 13.25
C HIS A 892 -11.84 -27.85 14.15
N HIS A 893 -12.65 -28.75 13.56
CA HIS A 893 -13.37 -29.85 14.22
C HIS A 893 -14.50 -29.46 15.19
N ASP A 894 -14.51 -28.24 15.73
CA ASP A 894 -15.52 -27.78 16.70
C ASP A 894 -15.96 -26.34 16.41
N LEU A 895 -16.19 -26.05 15.13
CA LEU A 895 -16.66 -24.74 14.72
C LEU A 895 -18.16 -24.61 15.05
N HIS A 896 -18.52 -23.70 15.95
CA HIS A 896 -19.91 -23.39 16.26
C HIS A 896 -20.05 -21.96 16.77
N ALA A 897 -21.29 -21.46 16.90
CA ALA A 897 -21.53 -20.08 17.36
C ALA A 897 -20.97 -19.78 18.78
N GLY A 898 -20.74 -20.80 19.61
CA GLY A 898 -20.10 -20.64 20.92
C GLY A 898 -18.60 -20.33 20.85
N ASN A 899 -17.93 -20.75 19.76
CA ASN A 899 -16.51 -20.55 19.51
C ASN A 899 -16.22 -19.34 18.60
N ILE A 900 -17.25 -18.54 18.29
CA ILE A 900 -17.08 -17.24 17.61
C ILE A 900 -17.17 -16.13 18.65
N LEU A 901 -16.12 -15.33 18.77
CA LEU A 901 -16.04 -14.21 19.71
C LEU A 901 -16.21 -12.87 18.99
N ILE A 902 -16.82 -11.89 19.68
CA ILE A 902 -17.02 -10.53 19.21
C ILE A 902 -16.06 -9.58 19.94
N MET A 903 -15.15 -8.96 19.21
CA MET A 903 -14.03 -8.20 19.75
C MET A 903 -14.37 -6.74 20.10
N SER A 904 -15.29 -6.14 19.36
CA SER A 904 -15.61 -4.70 19.44
C SER A 904 -17.10 -4.47 19.17
N ASP A 905 -17.60 -3.28 19.53
CA ASP A 905 -18.97 -2.83 19.22
C ASP A 905 -19.24 -2.70 17.70
N GLU A 906 -18.19 -2.71 16.89
CA GLU A 906 -18.28 -2.78 15.43
C GLU A 906 -18.52 -4.21 14.91
N TYR A 907 -18.67 -5.20 15.79
CA TYR A 907 -18.89 -6.62 15.46
C TYR A 907 -17.75 -7.25 14.66
N ASP A 908 -16.51 -6.87 14.97
CA ASP A 908 -15.35 -7.62 14.50
C ASP A 908 -15.35 -9.00 15.17
N ALA A 909 -15.51 -10.06 14.38
CA ALA A 909 -15.59 -11.42 14.88
C ALA A 909 -14.28 -12.19 14.66
N CYS A 910 -13.96 -13.08 15.58
CA CYS A 910 -12.86 -14.03 15.40
C CYS A 910 -13.24 -15.44 15.83
N ILE A 911 -12.61 -16.40 15.19
CA ILE A 911 -12.65 -17.81 15.56
C ILE A 911 -11.76 -18.02 16.79
N SER A 912 -12.28 -18.73 17.79
CA SER A 912 -11.61 -19.10 19.02
C SER A 912 -11.64 -20.62 19.23
N ASP A 913 -10.99 -21.08 20.31
CA ASP A 913 -10.90 -22.50 20.70
C ASP A 913 -10.30 -23.43 19.65
N MET A 914 -8.96 -23.36 19.49
CA MET A 914 -8.21 -24.21 18.57
C MET A 914 -7.83 -25.58 19.18
N GLY A 915 -8.36 -25.96 20.35
CA GLY A 915 -7.94 -27.16 21.09
C GLY A 915 -8.26 -28.49 20.41
N LEU A 916 -9.18 -28.49 19.44
CA LEU A 916 -9.52 -29.66 18.62
C LEU A 916 -8.99 -29.55 17.19
N CYS A 917 -8.27 -28.48 16.85
CA CYS A 917 -7.71 -28.28 15.51
C CYS A 917 -6.65 -29.31 15.18
N ARG A 918 -6.74 -29.97 14.01
CA ARG A 918 -5.76 -30.97 13.58
C ARG A 918 -5.46 -30.92 12.10
N LYS A 919 -4.36 -31.55 11.72
CA LYS A 919 -4.00 -31.81 10.32
C LYS A 919 -4.93 -32.87 9.73
N ILE A 920 -5.15 -32.79 8.42
CA ILE A 920 -6.07 -33.65 7.67
C ILE A 920 -5.73 -35.16 7.77
N ASP A 921 -4.47 -35.51 8.06
CA ASP A 921 -3.96 -36.90 8.06
C ASP A 921 -3.71 -37.49 9.46
N ASP A 922 -4.21 -36.87 10.54
CA ASP A 922 -4.00 -37.37 11.91
C ASP A 922 -5.09 -38.40 12.30
N ILE A 923 -4.80 -39.68 12.04
CA ILE A 923 -5.76 -40.81 12.06
C ILE A 923 -6.06 -41.33 13.49
N ASN A 924 -5.43 -40.77 14.53
CA ASN A 924 -5.27 -41.45 15.81
C ASN A 924 -6.44 -41.39 16.80
N GLU A 925 -7.60 -40.78 16.47
CA GLU A 925 -8.68 -40.67 17.45
C GLU A 925 -10.04 -41.17 16.95
N THR A 926 -10.53 -42.19 17.64
CA THR A 926 -11.88 -42.75 17.47
C THR A 926 -12.95 -41.94 18.19
N SER A 927 -12.56 -40.92 18.97
CA SER A 927 -13.44 -40.10 19.80
C SER A 927 -13.87 -38.83 19.06
N ILE A 928 -15.17 -38.70 18.81
CA ILE A 928 -15.79 -37.55 18.17
C ILE A 928 -16.27 -36.61 19.27
N TYR A 929 -15.67 -35.42 19.31
CA TYR A 929 -16.10 -34.30 20.14
C TYR A 929 -16.79 -33.25 19.28
N GLY A 930 -17.68 -32.49 19.91
CA GLY A 930 -18.28 -31.30 19.33
C GLY A 930 -19.69 -31.03 19.83
N VAL A 931 -20.34 -30.05 19.20
CA VAL A 931 -21.76 -29.74 19.42
C VAL A 931 -22.60 -30.43 18.34
N MET A 932 -23.30 -31.51 18.70
CA MET A 932 -23.98 -32.43 17.76
C MET A 932 -24.69 -31.76 16.56
N PRO A 933 -25.54 -30.72 16.72
CA PRO A 933 -26.14 -29.98 15.59
C PRO A 933 -25.18 -29.40 14.56
N TYR A 934 -23.94 -29.07 14.95
CA TYR A 934 -22.91 -28.49 14.09
C TYR A 934 -22.00 -29.56 13.47
N VAL A 935 -22.07 -30.81 13.94
CA VAL A 935 -21.21 -31.89 13.43
C VAL A 935 -21.79 -32.46 12.13
N ALA A 936 -20.94 -32.56 11.10
CA ALA A 936 -21.33 -33.01 9.78
C ALA A 936 -21.75 -34.51 9.78
N PRO A 937 -22.71 -34.92 8.93
CA PRO A 937 -23.24 -36.28 8.94
C PRO A 937 -22.17 -37.35 8.68
N GLU A 938 -21.21 -37.09 7.79
CA GLU A 938 -20.12 -38.02 7.52
C GLU A 938 -19.18 -38.23 8.71
N VAL A 939 -19.11 -37.28 9.64
CA VAL A 939 -18.34 -37.42 10.87
C VAL A 939 -19.10 -38.26 11.90
N LEU A 940 -20.43 -38.11 11.96
CA LEU A 940 -21.28 -38.89 12.88
C LEU A 940 -21.36 -40.37 12.48
N LEU A 941 -21.21 -40.68 11.17
CA LEU A 941 -21.09 -42.05 10.65
C LEU A 941 -19.65 -42.56 10.90
N LYS A 942 -19.51 -43.72 11.56
CA LYS A 942 -18.18 -44.24 11.94
C LYS A 942 -17.34 -44.53 10.69
N GLY A 943 -16.07 -44.10 10.71
CA GLY A 943 -15.05 -44.54 9.75
C GLY A 943 -14.66 -43.52 8.66
N LYS A 944 -15.19 -42.29 8.68
CA LYS A 944 -14.77 -41.21 7.78
C LYS A 944 -14.02 -40.11 8.52
N LEU A 945 -12.95 -39.61 7.91
CA LEU A 945 -12.06 -38.59 8.47
C LEU A 945 -12.78 -37.23 8.54
N TYR A 946 -12.46 -36.44 9.56
CA TYR A 946 -12.81 -35.02 9.55
C TYR A 946 -12.10 -34.34 8.38
N THR A 947 -12.84 -33.56 7.60
CA THR A 947 -12.31 -32.82 6.45
C THR A 947 -12.63 -31.34 6.57
N GLN A 948 -11.98 -30.51 5.77
CA GLN A 948 -12.32 -29.09 5.66
C GLN A 948 -13.80 -28.87 5.30
N ALA A 949 -14.41 -29.80 4.55
CA ALA A 949 -15.84 -29.77 4.23
C ALA A 949 -16.74 -29.95 5.46
N ALA A 950 -16.27 -30.59 6.54
CA ALA A 950 -17.01 -30.69 7.80
C ALA A 950 -17.08 -29.34 8.54
N ASP A 951 -16.01 -28.53 8.48
CA ASP A 951 -16.07 -27.15 8.97
C ASP A 951 -17.03 -26.29 8.14
N ILE A 952 -17.15 -26.55 6.82
CA ILE A 952 -18.13 -25.86 5.97
C ILE A 952 -19.58 -26.23 6.35
N TYR A 953 -19.84 -27.48 6.72
CA TYR A 953 -21.13 -27.88 7.28
C TYR A 953 -21.45 -27.08 8.55
N SER A 954 -20.47 -26.99 9.44
CA SER A 954 -20.56 -26.21 10.68
C SER A 954 -20.85 -24.73 10.40
N PHE A 955 -20.19 -24.15 9.39
CA PHE A 955 -20.46 -22.80 8.91
C PHE A 955 -21.90 -22.62 8.41
N GLY A 956 -22.47 -23.62 7.72
CA GLY A 956 -23.88 -23.63 7.33
C GLY A 956 -24.84 -23.57 8.54
N MET A 957 -24.49 -24.22 9.65
CA MET A 957 -25.27 -24.14 10.90
C MET A 957 -25.11 -22.79 11.61
N ILE A 958 -23.94 -22.14 11.51
CA ILE A 958 -23.75 -20.76 11.96
C ILE A 958 -24.59 -19.79 11.11
N MET A 959 -24.67 -20.00 9.79
CA MET A 959 -25.57 -19.24 8.92
C MET A 959 -27.03 -19.39 9.38
N TYR A 960 -27.47 -20.61 9.72
CA TYR A 960 -28.81 -20.82 10.29
C TYR A 960 -29.01 -20.03 11.59
N PHE A 961 -28.04 -20.08 12.50
CA PHE A 961 -28.07 -19.32 13.74
C PHE A 961 -28.16 -17.82 13.47
N ILE A 962 -27.36 -17.28 12.55
CA ILE A 962 -27.41 -15.86 12.21
C ILE A 962 -28.77 -15.50 11.61
N ALA A 963 -29.29 -16.28 10.66
CA ALA A 963 -30.58 -16.00 10.03
C ALA A 963 -31.76 -16.03 11.03
N THR A 964 -31.76 -16.98 11.96
CA THR A 964 -32.92 -17.25 12.82
C THR A 964 -32.77 -16.76 14.26
N GLY A 965 -31.54 -16.45 14.68
CA GLY A 965 -31.07 -16.26 16.06
C GLY A 965 -31.50 -17.37 17.01
N ARG A 966 -31.82 -18.55 16.47
CA ARG A 966 -32.12 -19.78 17.20
C ARG A 966 -31.00 -20.77 16.99
N GLN A 967 -30.73 -21.54 18.03
CA GLN A 967 -29.82 -22.66 17.90
C GLN A 967 -30.41 -23.73 16.97
N PRO A 968 -29.60 -24.39 16.14
CA PRO A 968 -30.07 -25.49 15.28
C PRO A 968 -30.58 -26.65 16.15
N PHE A 969 -31.78 -27.16 15.82
CA PHE A 969 -32.46 -28.25 16.54
C PHE A 969 -32.78 -27.96 18.02
N ALA A 970 -33.05 -26.69 18.36
CA ALA A 970 -33.37 -26.30 19.74
C ALA A 970 -34.63 -26.95 20.33
N ASP A 971 -35.49 -27.49 19.49
CA ASP A 971 -36.80 -28.06 19.84
C ASP A 971 -36.77 -29.57 20.14
N CYS A 972 -35.62 -30.25 20.03
CA CYS A 972 -35.51 -31.69 20.31
C CYS A 972 -34.31 -32.04 21.21
N ALA A 973 -34.32 -33.25 21.78
CA ALA A 973 -33.19 -33.79 22.51
C ALA A 973 -31.97 -33.97 21.59
N HIS A 974 -30.76 -33.73 22.12
CA HIS A 974 -29.52 -34.05 21.42
C HIS A 974 -29.07 -35.47 21.79
N ASP A 975 -29.73 -36.46 21.21
CA ASP A 975 -29.54 -37.89 21.48
C ASP A 975 -29.24 -38.69 20.19
N GLU A 976 -29.28 -40.01 20.28
CA GLU A 976 -29.06 -40.91 19.13
C GLU A 976 -30.08 -40.70 18.00
N VAL A 977 -31.32 -40.30 18.34
CA VAL A 977 -32.38 -40.04 17.35
C VAL A 977 -32.04 -38.81 16.52
N LEU A 978 -31.57 -37.73 17.16
CA LEU A 978 -31.14 -36.54 16.42
C LEU A 978 -29.93 -36.86 15.53
N ALA A 979 -28.95 -37.61 16.04
CA ALA A 979 -27.79 -38.01 15.25
C ALA A 979 -28.20 -38.79 13.98
N LEU A 980 -29.11 -39.77 14.11
CA LEU A 980 -29.68 -40.50 12.98
C LEU A 980 -30.44 -39.59 12.01
N ASN A 981 -31.24 -38.66 12.52
CA ASN A 981 -31.96 -37.69 11.70
C ASN A 981 -31.01 -36.81 10.86
N ILE A 982 -29.91 -36.32 11.46
CA ILE A 982 -28.90 -35.53 10.76
C ILE A 982 -28.27 -36.36 9.63
N CYS A 983 -27.88 -37.61 9.91
CA CYS A 983 -27.33 -38.54 8.91
C CYS A 983 -28.33 -38.83 7.77
N ASN A 984 -29.63 -38.91 8.07
CA ASN A 984 -30.70 -39.09 7.09
C ASN A 984 -31.06 -37.81 6.31
N GLY A 985 -30.29 -36.74 6.46
CA GLY A 985 -30.49 -35.50 5.71
C GLY A 985 -31.52 -34.55 6.31
N ILE A 986 -32.03 -34.80 7.52
CA ILE A 986 -32.89 -33.85 8.23
C ILE A 986 -32.07 -32.60 8.58
N ARG A 987 -32.65 -31.42 8.35
CA ARG A 987 -32.05 -30.11 8.61
C ARG A 987 -33.07 -29.17 9.28
N PRO A 988 -32.62 -28.14 10.03
CA PRO A 988 -33.52 -27.15 10.59
C PRO A 988 -34.35 -26.44 9.52
N LYS A 989 -35.65 -26.23 9.81
CA LYS A 989 -36.56 -25.57 8.86
C LYS A 989 -36.28 -24.07 8.79
N ILE A 990 -36.06 -23.56 7.57
CA ILE A 990 -35.99 -22.14 7.24
C ILE A 990 -36.85 -21.87 6.00
N ASN A 991 -37.37 -20.65 5.88
CA ASN A 991 -38.14 -20.24 4.71
C ASN A 991 -37.76 -18.82 4.27
N GLU A 992 -38.20 -18.44 3.08
CA GLU A 992 -37.88 -17.15 2.44
C GLU A 992 -38.46 -15.93 3.18
N LYS A 993 -39.35 -16.14 4.17
CA LYS A 993 -39.83 -15.06 5.06
C LYS A 993 -38.81 -14.67 6.12
N ILE A 994 -37.81 -15.52 6.38
CA ILE A 994 -36.78 -15.29 7.41
C ILE A 994 -35.47 -14.81 6.77
N ALA A 995 -35.06 -15.42 5.66
CA ALA A 995 -33.82 -15.09 4.95
C ALA A 995 -34.01 -15.10 3.43
N PRO A 996 -33.26 -14.28 2.66
CA PRO A 996 -33.36 -14.28 1.21
C PRO A 996 -33.01 -15.65 0.60
N LYS A 997 -33.62 -15.97 -0.54
CA LYS A 997 -33.39 -17.23 -1.25
C LYS A 997 -31.89 -17.50 -1.52
N CYS A 998 -31.13 -16.52 -1.98
CA CYS A 998 -29.69 -16.69 -2.21
C CYS A 998 -28.89 -17.07 -0.95
N TYR A 999 -29.31 -16.57 0.22
CA TYR A 999 -28.72 -16.95 1.50
C TYR A 999 -29.08 -18.38 1.88
N ILE A 1000 -30.35 -18.74 1.73
CA ILE A 1000 -30.86 -20.10 2.00
C ILE A 1000 -30.17 -21.11 1.08
N ASP A 1001 -29.99 -20.78 -0.19
CA ASP A 1001 -29.35 -21.65 -1.19
C ASP A 1001 -27.87 -21.88 -0.83
N LEU A 1002 -27.12 -20.83 -0.48
CA LEU A 1002 -25.73 -20.98 -0.02
C LEU A 1002 -25.66 -21.81 1.27
N MET A 1003 -26.50 -21.49 2.26
CA MET A 1003 -26.57 -22.22 3.53
C MET A 1003 -26.87 -23.70 3.28
N LYS A 1004 -27.79 -23.99 2.35
CA LYS A 1004 -28.13 -25.35 1.96
C LYS A 1004 -26.99 -26.09 1.28
N LYS A 1005 -26.23 -25.39 0.43
CA LYS A 1005 -25.02 -25.93 -0.19
C LYS A 1005 -23.95 -26.24 0.85
N CYS A 1006 -23.81 -25.40 1.89
CA CYS A 1006 -22.82 -25.60 2.95
C CYS A 1006 -23.12 -26.83 3.82
N TRP A 1007 -24.39 -27.12 4.13
CA TRP A 1007 -24.77 -28.26 4.99
C TRP A 1007 -25.23 -29.51 4.22
N ASP A 1008 -24.87 -29.62 2.93
CA ASP A 1008 -25.21 -30.77 2.08
C ASP A 1008 -24.71 -32.08 2.73
N SER A 1009 -25.47 -33.16 2.62
CA SER A 1009 -25.07 -34.44 3.21
C SER A 1009 -23.83 -35.03 2.53
N ASN A 1010 -23.62 -34.76 1.24
CA ASN A 1010 -22.41 -35.15 0.54
C ASN A 1010 -21.33 -34.05 0.68
N PRO A 1011 -20.19 -34.31 1.33
CA PRO A 1011 -19.15 -33.31 1.52
C PRO A 1011 -18.57 -32.75 0.21
N VAL A 1012 -18.60 -33.52 -0.89
CA VAL A 1012 -18.09 -33.07 -2.21
C VAL A 1012 -18.94 -31.95 -2.83
N ASN A 1013 -20.22 -31.87 -2.48
CA ASN A 1013 -21.13 -30.84 -2.98
C ASN A 1013 -20.96 -29.49 -2.25
N ARG A 1014 -20.27 -29.49 -1.10
CA ARG A 1014 -20.09 -28.31 -0.28
C ARG A 1014 -19.06 -27.38 -0.93
N PRO A 1015 -19.31 -26.06 -0.96
CA PRO A 1015 -18.36 -25.12 -1.52
C PRO A 1015 -17.12 -25.00 -0.63
N ASN A 1016 -15.98 -24.65 -1.21
CA ASN A 1016 -14.80 -24.32 -0.43
C ASN A 1016 -14.86 -22.87 0.11
N TYR A 1017 -13.91 -22.50 0.98
CA TYR A 1017 -13.94 -21.17 1.61
C TYR A 1017 -13.77 -20.01 0.61
N ILE A 1018 -13.11 -20.23 -0.53
CA ILE A 1018 -12.91 -19.20 -1.56
C ILE A 1018 -14.25 -18.87 -2.22
N GLU A 1019 -14.99 -19.89 -2.65
CA GLU A 1019 -16.32 -19.75 -3.23
C GLU A 1019 -17.29 -19.09 -2.25
N ILE A 1020 -17.29 -19.51 -0.98
CA ILE A 1020 -18.16 -18.92 0.05
C ILE A 1020 -17.80 -17.44 0.25
N LYS A 1021 -16.51 -17.09 0.32
CA LYS A 1021 -16.04 -15.72 0.51
C LYS A 1021 -16.55 -14.80 -0.61
N GLU A 1022 -16.48 -15.25 -1.85
CA GLU A 1022 -17.02 -14.49 -3.01
C GLU A 1022 -18.53 -14.30 -2.91
N ILE A 1023 -19.28 -15.37 -2.61
CA ILE A 1023 -20.74 -15.31 -2.50
C ILE A 1023 -21.18 -14.43 -1.32
N VAL A 1024 -20.58 -14.59 -0.14
CA VAL A 1024 -20.88 -13.75 1.05
C VAL A 1024 -20.50 -12.30 0.78
N GLY A 1025 -19.40 -12.03 0.07
CA GLY A 1025 -19.04 -10.68 -0.37
C GLY A 1025 -20.10 -10.05 -1.27
N SER A 1026 -20.76 -10.83 -2.13
CA SER A 1026 -21.88 -10.35 -2.96
C SER A 1026 -23.11 -9.96 -2.13
N PHE A 1027 -23.33 -10.60 -0.97
CA PHE A 1027 -24.44 -10.28 -0.06
C PHE A 1027 -24.30 -8.90 0.57
N GLN A 1028 -23.07 -8.49 0.87
CA GLN A 1028 -22.76 -7.18 1.47
C GLN A 1028 -22.91 -6.02 0.48
N ASN A 1029 -22.81 -6.28 -0.83
CA ASN A 1029 -22.84 -5.25 -1.86
C ASN A 1029 -24.17 -5.20 -2.64
N TYR A 1030 -24.48 -6.25 -3.41
CA TYR A 1030 -25.55 -6.20 -4.43
C TYR A 1030 -26.90 -6.75 -3.92
N HIS A 1031 -26.87 -7.61 -2.91
CA HIS A 1031 -28.08 -8.24 -2.36
C HIS A 1031 -28.50 -7.70 -0.99
N TYR A 1032 -27.73 -6.78 -0.39
CA TYR A 1032 -27.97 -6.27 0.95
C TYR A 1032 -29.39 -5.75 1.16
N TYR A 1033 -29.97 -5.04 0.18
CA TYR A 1033 -31.35 -4.55 0.22
C TYR A 1033 -32.40 -5.65 0.45
N LYS A 1034 -32.17 -6.88 -0.08
CA LYS A 1034 -33.07 -8.03 0.14
C LYS A 1034 -33.06 -8.48 1.60
N PHE A 1035 -31.91 -8.36 2.26
CA PHE A 1035 -31.76 -8.65 3.68
C PHE A 1035 -32.44 -7.57 4.53
N VAL A 1036 -32.25 -6.29 4.19
CA VAL A 1036 -32.89 -5.15 4.89
C VAL A 1036 -34.42 -5.24 4.83
N LYS A 1037 -35.02 -5.60 3.69
CA LYS A 1037 -36.48 -5.79 3.57
C LYS A 1037 -37.02 -6.86 4.53
N LEU A 1038 -36.27 -7.93 4.75
CA LEU A 1038 -36.65 -9.02 5.65
C LEU A 1038 -36.33 -8.74 7.12
N GLU A 1039 -35.51 -7.71 7.41
CA GLU A 1039 -35.09 -7.36 8.78
C GLU A 1039 -36.30 -7.09 9.68
N LYS A 1040 -37.26 -6.24 9.26
CA LYS A 1040 -38.43 -5.90 10.08
C LYS A 1040 -39.31 -7.12 10.40
N THR A 1041 -39.46 -8.04 9.45
CA THR A 1041 -40.21 -9.30 9.64
C THR A 1041 -39.47 -10.24 10.59
N ARG A 1042 -38.15 -10.30 10.45
CA ARG A 1042 -37.25 -11.09 11.29
C ARG A 1042 -37.19 -10.54 12.72
N GLU A 1043 -37.11 -9.22 12.92
CA GLU A 1043 -37.12 -8.53 14.22
C GLU A 1043 -38.43 -8.75 15.00
N LYS A 1044 -39.60 -8.64 14.35
CA LYS A 1044 -40.89 -8.95 14.99
C LYS A 1044 -40.95 -10.39 15.49
N LYS A 1045 -40.37 -11.33 14.73
CA LYS A 1045 -40.27 -12.73 15.14
C LYS A 1045 -39.29 -12.89 16.30
N PHE A 1046 -38.16 -12.19 16.31
CA PHE A 1046 -37.23 -12.16 17.43
C PHE A 1046 -37.84 -11.63 18.71
N LEU A 1047 -38.62 -10.55 18.63
CA LEU A 1047 -39.36 -9.98 19.77
C LEU A 1047 -40.39 -10.98 20.33
N SER A 1048 -41.10 -11.72 19.46
CA SER A 1048 -42.01 -12.79 19.89
C SER A 1048 -41.28 -13.98 20.54
N ILE A 1049 -40.02 -14.22 20.17
CA ILE A 1049 -39.15 -15.26 20.74
C ILE A 1049 -38.50 -14.79 22.05
N LYS A 1050 -38.26 -13.49 22.24
CA LYS A 1050 -37.75 -12.95 23.50
C LYS A 1050 -38.82 -12.93 24.59
N ASN A 1051 -40.07 -12.67 24.22
CA ASN A 1051 -41.19 -12.58 25.16
C ASN A 1051 -41.75 -13.97 25.55
N ASN A 1052 -41.60 -14.98 24.69
CA ASN A 1052 -41.79 -16.38 25.05
C ASN A 1052 -40.43 -16.98 25.36
N GLN A 1053 -40.03 -17.13 26.64
CA GLN A 1053 -38.83 -17.89 27.02
C GLN A 1053 -38.73 -19.14 26.12
N SER A 1054 -37.73 -19.15 25.23
CA SER A 1054 -37.60 -20.19 24.21
C SER A 1054 -37.61 -21.55 24.89
N THR A 1055 -38.53 -22.41 24.46
CA THR A 1055 -38.59 -23.85 24.74
C THR A 1055 -37.39 -24.55 24.11
N ILE A 1056 -36.17 -24.25 24.61
CA ILE A 1056 -35.01 -25.10 24.35
C ILE A 1056 -35.33 -26.41 25.06
N HIS A 1057 -35.34 -27.50 24.31
CA HIS A 1057 -35.55 -28.82 24.90
C HIS A 1057 -34.53 -29.03 26.02
N THR A 1058 -34.95 -29.53 27.18
CA THR A 1058 -34.08 -29.61 28.37
C THR A 1058 -32.85 -30.51 28.16
N GLN A 1059 -32.92 -31.40 27.18
CA GLN A 1059 -31.83 -32.28 26.75
C GLN A 1059 -31.06 -31.77 25.51
N ALA A 1060 -31.32 -30.55 25.05
CA ALA A 1060 -30.53 -29.90 24.01
C ALA A 1060 -29.28 -29.26 24.63
N ILE A 1061 -28.10 -29.64 24.14
CA ILE A 1061 -26.80 -29.24 24.68
C ILE A 1061 -25.97 -28.58 23.58
N TYR A 1062 -25.58 -27.32 23.81
CA TYR A 1062 -24.80 -26.48 22.88
C TYR A 1062 -23.37 -26.20 23.36
N THR A 1063 -22.88 -27.03 24.27
CA THR A 1063 -21.49 -27.07 24.72
C THR A 1063 -20.84 -28.34 24.18
N SER A 1064 -19.60 -28.23 23.73
CA SER A 1064 -18.83 -29.36 23.19
C SER A 1064 -18.74 -30.52 24.18
N ARG A 1065 -18.99 -31.76 23.71
CA ARG A 1065 -18.93 -32.98 24.52
C ARG A 1065 -18.59 -34.20 23.66
N LEU A 1066 -18.24 -35.31 24.30
CA LEU A 1066 -18.04 -36.60 23.62
C LEU A 1066 -19.36 -37.10 23.02
N LEU A 1067 -19.38 -37.37 21.71
CA LEU A 1067 -20.56 -37.80 20.96
C LEU A 1067 -20.64 -39.31 20.73
N ASN A 1068 -19.53 -40.03 20.93
CA ASN A 1068 -19.44 -41.50 20.77
C ASN A 1068 -20.59 -42.31 21.36
N PRO A 1069 -21.10 -42.00 22.58
CA PRO A 1069 -22.21 -42.76 23.17
C PRO A 1069 -23.50 -42.70 22.34
N PHE A 1070 -23.74 -41.60 21.63
CA PHE A 1070 -24.97 -41.36 20.86
C PHE A 1070 -24.91 -41.90 19.42
N ILE A 1071 -23.71 -42.31 18.96
CA ILE A 1071 -23.49 -42.79 17.60
C ILE A 1071 -23.11 -44.27 17.55
N LYS A 1072 -23.17 -44.97 18.71
CA LYS A 1072 -22.66 -46.34 18.85
C LYS A 1072 -23.40 -47.33 17.95
N ASN A 1073 -24.71 -47.16 17.72
CA ASN A 1073 -25.50 -48.06 16.87
C ASN A 1073 -25.67 -47.57 15.43
N LEU A 1074 -25.22 -46.35 15.08
CA LEU A 1074 -25.32 -45.81 13.72
C LEU A 1074 -24.55 -46.64 12.69
N SER A 1075 -23.43 -47.26 13.09
CA SER A 1075 -22.61 -48.10 12.22
C SER A 1075 -23.27 -49.42 11.78
N LYS A 1076 -24.43 -49.78 12.34
CA LYS A 1076 -25.22 -50.93 11.87
C LYS A 1076 -26.04 -50.62 10.60
N TYR A 1077 -26.11 -49.34 10.21
CA TYR A 1077 -26.94 -48.88 9.09
C TYR A 1077 -26.12 -48.55 7.83
N ASP A 1078 -24.79 -48.52 7.90
CA ASP A 1078 -23.91 -48.32 6.73
C ASP A 1078 -23.98 -49.50 5.73
N ASP A 1079 -24.26 -50.72 6.19
CA ASP A 1079 -24.36 -51.92 5.33
C ASP A 1079 -25.72 -52.06 4.60
N ILE A 1080 -26.70 -51.19 4.87
CA ILE A 1080 -28.10 -51.35 4.42
C ILE A 1080 -28.46 -50.36 3.29
N SER A 1081 -27.49 -49.59 2.77
CA SER A 1081 -27.72 -48.41 1.90
C SER A 1081 -28.27 -48.68 0.49
N ASN A 1082 -28.86 -49.85 0.20
CA ASN A 1082 -29.40 -50.19 -1.12
C ASN A 1082 -30.93 -50.38 -1.18
N ASP A 1083 -31.69 -50.18 -0.09
CA ASP A 1083 -33.15 -50.36 -0.12
C ASP A 1083 -33.92 -49.07 0.26
N ASN A 1084 -34.73 -48.58 -0.69
CA ASN A 1084 -35.54 -47.34 -0.63
C ASN A 1084 -36.70 -47.34 0.39
N ASN A 1085 -36.72 -48.25 1.38
CA ASN A 1085 -37.83 -48.40 2.33
C ASN A 1085 -37.39 -48.41 3.80
N MET A 1086 -36.43 -47.55 4.14
CA MET A 1086 -35.82 -47.48 5.48
C MET A 1086 -36.75 -46.90 6.57
N PHE A 1087 -37.67 -45.99 6.21
CA PHE A 1087 -38.50 -45.27 7.19
C PHE A 1087 -39.52 -46.18 7.90
N ASP A 1088 -40.05 -47.20 7.21
CA ASP A 1088 -41.05 -48.12 7.76
C ASP A 1088 -40.42 -49.27 8.57
N LYS A 1089 -39.18 -49.67 8.25
CA LYS A 1089 -38.43 -50.68 9.02
C LYS A 1089 -37.84 -50.14 10.34
N VAL A 1090 -37.48 -48.86 10.40
CA VAL A 1090 -36.93 -48.25 11.63
C VAL A 1090 -38.04 -48.00 12.67
N LYS A 1091 -39.25 -47.63 12.22
CA LYS A 1091 -40.42 -47.51 13.10
C LYS A 1091 -40.80 -48.82 13.80
N SER A 1092 -40.69 -49.96 13.11
CA SER A 1092 -41.06 -51.26 13.68
C SER A 1092 -40.04 -51.81 14.68
N VAL A 1093 -38.78 -51.37 14.62
CA VAL A 1093 -37.70 -51.84 15.51
C VAL A 1093 -37.55 -50.98 16.77
N LEU A 1094 -37.89 -49.69 16.72
CA LEU A 1094 -37.66 -48.76 17.85
C LEU A 1094 -38.87 -48.52 18.77
N ASN A 1095 -40.05 -49.12 18.53
CA ASN A 1095 -41.24 -48.94 19.38
C ASN A 1095 -41.58 -47.46 19.69
N ILE A 1096 -41.31 -46.55 18.76
CA ILE A 1096 -41.61 -45.13 18.90
C ILE A 1096 -43.07 -44.93 18.47
N LYS A 1097 -43.94 -44.57 19.42
CA LYS A 1097 -45.35 -44.22 19.18
C LYS A 1097 -45.50 -42.90 18.43
#